data_AF-A0A2M7D1D9-F1
#
_entry.id   AF-A0A2M7D1D9-F1
#
_cell.length_a   1.000
_cell.length_b   1.000
_cell.length_c   1.000
_cell.angle_alpha   90.00
_cell.angle_beta   90.00
_cell.angle_gamma   90.00
#
_symmetry.space_group_name_H-M   'P 1'
#
loop_
_entity.id
_entity.type
_entity.pdbx_description
1 polymer ?
#
loop_
_entity_poly.entity_id
_entity_poly.type
_entity_poly.pdbx_seq_one_letter_code
_entity_poly.pdbx_strand_id
1 'polypeptide(L)'
;MSSIKLFNFSEQEEYKHALLLYPFRIFYNSIDDKKSPKILKFTKNREIPDYILQILESFYKAYALFIQEQHLKSPLHEGIYFDKGAKFIDIMLADIPLQKGLVAAELIDNQHYFEAIQNLHGKSIKILLDRNLILNSATPIHELFHVFQYNYSNFNNMWFMEGLARWSQNITHKRANIEEKLPSSVEELRSLILRAHDAEYFWRRLISKCNNKIDFIKILLEQSALQAVELEKKFNLTEWSREDKKSSSNNSYLFKAIVKTVEILQIKPDEELQSFLESMKEYENLIRDGNIHFSDLSEKELQELESVEEIQGELLIDSTSLSTLNSFNRLKKVTTIKIKNNLNLVEILGFNALESIQNLEISHNVNLENIYGFFKFFTTIQKINGYIKIEYNKKLETLLFLRGLTHVGSSFYLHHNRLTSLQGLEDLEEVGASLSLSSNQLRDLSPLKNLKRVKGMLGVAFNQLTTLEGLENLKEISTIKWGQEYRTLAIQGNKDLMDISALRDVQSSTKHCIMNLDSSNNYKRIPEENSQFYKQSISITSGGLKVDTKDIFPKCQHTKTKILFADTWVNALSKIDWLDAHFSEFKDVNRVIEYAKKHGIIYIYGQVYNAQKFLFHNKEGLKKADLKFLVNDFEVVKLLLDKRRFFEFMIENNLEIYIPKYYKNSNEISYPCVIKHINGANGDTVRIVYSKEELGVVDKDEVVNEYVLGDTEYAMNLFYKDGNIIEEVTYKKTYSEKFYVLNRETKYKMMDTKIINPYLDEFKEIIRCIVPHATELLCCIDYKVQDNRPKIFEINVRLGYTLARNGDDFKKIMDKYILETEK
;
A
#
# COMPACT_ATOMS: atom_id res chain seq x y z
N MET A 1 -43.18 12.07 56.03
CA MET A 1 -42.91 10.62 56.14
C MET A 1 -44.18 9.76 56.26
N SER A 2 -45.39 10.32 56.31
CA SER A 2 -46.65 9.58 56.45
C SER A 2 -47.11 8.79 55.20
N SER A 3 -46.23 8.55 54.22
CA SER A 3 -46.56 7.92 52.93
C SER A 3 -45.61 6.78 52.50
N ILE A 4 -44.66 6.38 53.34
CA ILE A 4 -43.78 5.23 53.04
C ILE A 4 -44.58 3.93 53.22
N LYS A 5 -44.53 3.02 52.24
CA LYS A 5 -45.19 1.71 52.29
C LYS A 5 -44.17 0.58 52.09
N LEU A 6 -44.13 -0.37 53.02
CA LEU A 6 -43.33 -1.60 52.92
C LEU A 6 -44.17 -2.71 52.28
N PHE A 7 -43.58 -3.40 51.31
CA PHE A 7 -44.13 -4.60 50.68
C PHE A 7 -43.21 -5.77 50.94
N ASN A 8 -43.80 -6.91 51.28
CA ASN A 8 -43.10 -8.18 51.49
C ASN A 8 -43.56 -9.16 50.40
N PHE A 9 -42.60 -9.85 49.80
CA PHE A 9 -42.84 -10.76 48.67
C PHE A 9 -42.58 -12.22 49.06
N SER A 10 -42.98 -13.14 48.19
CA SER A 10 -42.85 -14.57 48.43
C SER A 10 -41.38 -15.03 48.47
N GLU A 11 -41.14 -16.23 49.00
CA GLU A 11 -39.81 -16.83 48.98
C GLU A 11 -39.30 -17.19 47.57
N GLN A 12 -40.17 -17.21 46.55
CA GLN A 12 -39.78 -17.50 45.17
C GLN A 12 -39.21 -16.26 44.44
N GLU A 13 -39.54 -15.06 44.91
CA GLU A 13 -39.11 -13.82 44.28
C GLU A 13 -37.63 -13.50 44.50
N GLU A 14 -37.00 -12.79 43.56
CA GLU A 14 -35.58 -12.47 43.67
C GLU A 14 -35.30 -11.47 44.82
N TYR A 15 -36.16 -10.45 44.95
CA TYR A 15 -36.15 -9.48 46.05
C TYR A 15 -37.27 -9.80 47.04
N LYS A 16 -36.98 -9.73 48.34
CA LYS A 16 -37.93 -10.09 49.42
C LYS A 16 -38.75 -8.91 49.89
N HIS A 17 -38.23 -7.70 49.72
CA HIS A 17 -38.88 -6.48 50.17
C HIS A 17 -38.80 -5.39 49.11
N ALA A 18 -39.85 -4.57 49.02
CA ALA A 18 -39.79 -3.27 48.37
C ALA A 18 -40.33 -2.18 49.30
N LEU A 19 -39.63 -1.06 49.35
CA LEU A 19 -40.10 0.15 50.04
C LEU A 19 -40.50 1.20 49.01
N LEU A 20 -41.73 1.67 49.09
CA LEU A 20 -42.30 2.66 48.20
C LEU A 20 -42.37 4.03 48.88
N LEU A 21 -41.77 5.03 48.23
CA LEU A 21 -42.03 6.45 48.45
C LEU A 21 -42.06 7.10 47.07
N TYR A 22 -43.27 7.33 46.53
CA TYR A 22 -43.44 7.79 45.15
C TYR A 22 -42.54 8.99 44.83
N PRO A 23 -41.79 8.97 43.71
CA PRO A 23 -41.83 7.97 42.63
C PRO A 23 -40.90 6.76 42.78
N PHE A 24 -40.22 6.60 43.92
CA PHE A 24 -39.18 5.60 44.13
C PHE A 24 -39.71 4.28 44.71
N ARG A 25 -39.19 3.16 44.19
CA ARG A 25 -39.33 1.82 44.77
C ARG A 25 -37.93 1.26 45.02
N ILE A 26 -37.57 1.00 46.28
CA ILE A 26 -36.27 0.39 46.60
C ILE A 26 -36.43 -1.09 46.95
N PHE A 27 -35.77 -1.96 46.20
CA PHE A 27 -35.82 -3.41 46.30
C PHE A 27 -34.59 -3.93 47.04
N TYR A 28 -34.81 -4.74 48.08
CA TYR A 28 -33.74 -5.26 48.94
C TYR A 28 -34.15 -6.55 49.66
N ASN A 29 -33.14 -7.25 50.21
CA ASN A 29 -33.33 -8.38 51.11
C ASN A 29 -32.92 -8.02 52.55
N SER A 30 -33.55 -8.65 53.55
CA SER A 30 -33.31 -8.40 54.98
C SER A 30 -32.44 -9.46 55.66
N ILE A 31 -32.05 -10.51 54.92
CA ILE A 31 -31.16 -11.59 55.34
C ILE A 31 -29.83 -11.40 54.61
N ASP A 32 -28.69 -11.63 55.26
CA ASP A 32 -27.37 -11.40 54.67
C ASP A 32 -27.14 -12.22 53.38
N ASP A 33 -27.32 -11.56 52.24
CA ASP A 33 -27.15 -12.11 50.90
C ASP A 33 -26.73 -11.01 49.92
N LYS A 34 -26.55 -11.36 48.64
CA LYS A 34 -26.08 -10.42 47.61
C LYS A 34 -27.01 -9.23 47.32
N LYS A 35 -28.22 -9.18 47.89
CA LYS A 35 -29.24 -8.13 47.69
C LYS A 35 -29.64 -7.43 48.98
N SER A 36 -29.03 -7.80 50.10
CA SER A 36 -29.19 -7.11 51.36
C SER A 36 -28.11 -6.04 51.56
N PRO A 37 -28.37 -4.98 52.32
CA PRO A 37 -27.31 -4.10 52.80
C PRO A 37 -26.21 -4.90 53.50
N LYS A 38 -24.93 -4.56 53.24
CA LYS A 38 -23.80 -5.26 53.89
C LYS A 38 -23.83 -5.13 55.42
N ILE A 39 -24.37 -4.02 55.92
CA ILE A 39 -24.57 -3.78 57.35
C ILE A 39 -26.07 -3.68 57.61
N LEU A 40 -26.64 -4.70 58.24
CA LEU A 40 -28.05 -4.74 58.65
C LEU A 40 -28.19 -4.12 60.06
N LYS A 41 -28.70 -2.88 60.11
CA LYS A 41 -29.06 -2.17 61.35
C LYS A 41 -30.50 -1.70 61.27
N PHE A 42 -31.26 -1.86 62.35
CA PHE A 42 -32.71 -1.60 62.44
C PHE A 42 -33.03 -0.65 63.61
N THR A 43 -32.30 0.46 63.72
CA THR A 43 -32.44 1.37 64.88
C THR A 43 -33.61 2.34 64.73
N LYS A 44 -33.96 2.72 63.51
CA LYS A 44 -35.05 3.68 63.20
C LYS A 44 -36.40 2.99 63.01
N ASN A 45 -36.39 1.75 62.53
CA ASN A 45 -37.58 0.94 62.27
C ASN A 45 -37.23 -0.54 62.48
N ARG A 46 -38.14 -1.33 63.07
CA ARG A 46 -37.90 -2.75 63.39
C ARG A 46 -37.90 -3.68 62.18
N GLU A 47 -38.48 -3.25 61.07
CA GLU A 47 -38.68 -4.06 59.85
C GLU A 47 -37.82 -3.59 58.67
N ILE A 48 -37.41 -2.32 58.66
CA ILE A 48 -36.68 -1.71 57.54
C ILE A 48 -35.26 -1.35 57.99
N PRO A 49 -34.21 -1.81 57.29
CA PRO A 49 -32.85 -1.42 57.61
C PRO A 49 -32.64 0.10 57.50
N ASP A 50 -31.91 0.68 58.45
CA ASP A 50 -31.60 2.12 58.53
C ASP A 50 -30.95 2.64 57.24
N TYR A 51 -30.18 1.78 56.58
CA TYR A 51 -29.53 2.03 55.30
C TYR A 51 -30.54 2.29 54.18
N ILE A 52 -31.61 1.49 54.10
CA ILE A 52 -32.66 1.60 53.08
C ILE A 52 -33.44 2.91 53.25
N LEU A 53 -33.82 3.26 54.49
CA LEU A 53 -34.52 4.51 54.79
C LEU A 53 -33.69 5.73 54.39
N GLN A 54 -32.39 5.71 54.69
CA GLN A 54 -31.49 6.83 54.36
C GLN A 54 -31.29 7.02 52.85
N ILE A 55 -31.11 5.92 52.10
CA ILE A 55 -31.01 5.99 50.65
C ILE A 55 -32.30 6.57 50.07
N LEU A 56 -33.46 6.04 50.47
CA LEU A 56 -34.75 6.50 49.96
C LEU A 56 -34.98 7.99 50.23
N GLU A 57 -34.67 8.46 51.45
CA GLU A 57 -34.71 9.89 51.78
C GLU A 57 -33.74 10.72 50.93
N SER A 58 -32.53 10.23 50.68
CA SER A 58 -31.53 10.91 49.86
C SER A 58 -32.00 11.07 48.41
N PHE A 59 -32.54 10.00 47.82
CA PHE A 59 -33.12 10.05 46.46
C PHE A 59 -34.29 11.03 46.40
N TYR A 60 -35.21 10.95 47.35
CA TYR A 60 -36.39 11.83 47.38
C TYR A 60 -36.00 13.31 47.48
N LYS A 61 -35.08 13.65 48.39
CA LYS A 61 -34.59 15.03 48.54
C LYS A 61 -33.85 15.51 47.29
N ALA A 62 -32.95 14.71 46.72
CA ALA A 62 -32.21 15.09 45.52
C ALA A 62 -33.13 15.27 44.31
N TYR A 63 -34.10 14.37 44.12
CA TYR A 63 -35.10 14.47 43.06
C TYR A 63 -35.93 15.76 43.15
N ALA A 64 -36.38 16.10 44.37
CA ALA A 64 -37.08 17.35 44.61
C ALA A 64 -36.21 18.56 44.28
N LEU A 65 -34.94 18.59 44.73
CA LEU A 65 -34.00 19.69 44.43
C LEU A 65 -33.74 19.83 42.92
N PHE A 66 -33.56 18.73 42.19
CA PHE A 66 -33.33 18.78 40.74
C PHE A 66 -34.51 19.39 39.98
N ILE A 67 -35.75 19.08 40.37
CA ILE A 67 -36.93 19.58 39.67
C ILE A 67 -37.32 20.98 40.16
N GLN A 68 -37.35 21.19 41.48
CA GLN A 68 -37.90 22.40 42.08
C GLN A 68 -36.89 23.54 42.14
N GLU A 69 -35.62 23.24 42.42
CA GLU A 69 -34.58 24.25 42.55
C GLU A 69 -33.75 24.38 41.27
N GLN A 70 -33.38 23.27 40.61
CA GLN A 70 -32.59 23.29 39.36
C GLN A 70 -33.45 23.29 38.09
N HIS A 71 -34.78 23.28 38.23
CA HIS A 71 -35.75 23.33 37.13
C HIS A 71 -35.55 22.26 36.05
N LEU A 72 -34.99 21.10 36.40
CA LEU A 72 -34.76 20.01 35.46
C LEU A 72 -36.08 19.29 35.09
N LYS A 73 -36.14 18.83 33.85
CA LYS A 73 -37.24 18.03 33.31
C LYS A 73 -37.35 16.72 34.07
N SER A 74 -38.54 16.44 34.59
CA SER A 74 -38.78 15.20 35.31
C SER A 74 -38.79 14.01 34.33
N PRO A 75 -37.95 12.98 34.54
CA PRO A 75 -37.89 11.82 33.64
C PRO A 75 -39.16 10.97 33.63
N LEU A 76 -40.13 11.26 34.51
CA LEU A 76 -41.41 10.57 34.61
C LEU A 76 -42.59 11.42 34.10
N HIS A 77 -42.34 12.63 33.60
CA HIS A 77 -43.39 13.51 33.06
C HIS A 77 -43.07 13.99 31.64
N GLU A 78 -41.79 14.02 31.24
CA GLU A 78 -41.37 14.36 29.88
C GLU A 78 -39.98 13.76 29.57
N GLY A 79 -39.67 13.61 28.28
CA GLY A 79 -38.40 13.07 27.80
C GLY A 79 -38.42 11.56 27.56
N ILE A 80 -37.25 11.00 27.22
CA ILE A 80 -37.15 9.66 26.62
C ILE A 80 -37.70 8.53 27.50
N TYR A 81 -37.59 8.66 28.83
CA TYR A 81 -38.09 7.63 29.74
C TYR A 81 -39.62 7.69 29.85
N PHE A 82 -40.18 8.89 29.94
CA PHE A 82 -41.62 9.12 29.94
C PHE A 82 -42.27 8.64 28.65
N ASP A 83 -41.68 9.00 27.50
CA ASP A 83 -42.18 8.61 26.17
C ASP A 83 -42.20 7.07 26.00
N LYS A 84 -41.29 6.36 26.67
CA LYS A 84 -41.23 4.90 26.70
C LYS A 84 -42.13 4.26 27.78
N GLY A 85 -42.85 5.07 28.56
CA GLY A 85 -43.87 4.66 29.53
C GLY A 85 -43.37 4.47 30.97
N ALA A 86 -42.26 5.10 31.36
CA ALA A 86 -41.76 5.02 32.73
C ALA A 86 -42.70 5.72 33.73
N LYS A 87 -43.06 5.02 34.80
CA LYS A 87 -43.91 5.54 35.89
C LYS A 87 -43.19 5.62 37.25
N PHE A 88 -42.11 4.87 37.42
CA PHE A 88 -41.37 4.75 38.67
C PHE A 88 -39.86 4.79 38.44
N ILE A 89 -39.11 5.03 39.52
CA ILE A 89 -37.65 4.83 39.55
C ILE A 89 -37.38 3.69 40.53
N ASP A 90 -36.84 2.59 40.02
CA ASP A 90 -36.56 1.39 40.80
C ASP A 90 -35.09 1.37 41.21
N ILE A 91 -34.87 1.40 42.51
CA ILE A 91 -33.55 1.31 43.13
C ILE A 91 -33.35 -0.14 43.54
N MET A 92 -32.42 -0.84 42.91
CA MET A 92 -32.21 -2.27 43.14
C MET A 92 -30.85 -2.48 43.81
N LEU A 93 -30.83 -3.09 45.00
CA LEU A 93 -29.57 -3.43 45.67
C LEU A 93 -28.97 -4.71 45.08
N ALA A 94 -27.66 -4.69 44.86
CA ALA A 94 -26.90 -5.84 44.38
C ALA A 94 -25.45 -5.82 44.89
N ASP A 95 -24.78 -6.95 44.78
CA ASP A 95 -23.35 -7.12 45.01
C ASP A 95 -22.59 -6.85 43.71
N ILE A 96 -22.00 -5.65 43.57
CA ILE A 96 -21.39 -5.20 42.31
C ILE A 96 -19.87 -5.35 42.40
N PRO A 97 -19.22 -6.12 41.50
CA PRO A 97 -17.77 -6.20 41.47
C PRO A 97 -17.17 -4.80 41.23
N LEU A 98 -16.20 -4.39 42.06
CA LEU A 98 -15.50 -3.09 42.03
C LEU A 98 -15.02 -2.58 40.65
N GLN A 99 -14.97 -3.45 39.63
CA GLN A 99 -14.48 -3.16 38.27
C GLN A 99 -15.59 -2.94 37.22
N LYS A 100 -16.87 -3.13 37.55
CA LYS A 100 -17.99 -2.86 36.63
C LYS A 100 -18.80 -1.68 37.17
N GLY A 101 -18.70 -0.54 36.49
CA GLY A 101 -19.47 0.67 36.81
C GLY A 101 -20.97 0.39 36.92
N LEU A 102 -21.64 1.16 37.76
CA LEU A 102 -23.10 1.09 37.97
C LEU A 102 -23.81 1.34 36.64
N VAL A 103 -24.71 0.42 36.24
CA VAL A 103 -25.51 0.53 35.01
C VAL A 103 -26.74 1.39 35.34
N ALA A 104 -26.60 2.70 35.22
CA ALA A 104 -27.73 3.61 35.37
C ALA A 104 -28.53 3.70 34.06
N ALA A 105 -29.85 3.54 34.19
CA ALA A 105 -30.88 3.98 33.24
C ALA A 105 -31.30 3.02 32.10
N GLU A 106 -31.41 1.73 32.41
CA GLU A 106 -32.24 0.81 31.62
C GLU A 106 -33.72 0.91 32.07
N LEU A 107 -34.66 0.72 31.13
CA LEU A 107 -36.08 0.56 31.48
C LEU A 107 -36.38 -0.91 31.76
N ILE A 108 -37.01 -1.17 32.90
CA ILE A 108 -37.45 -2.49 33.33
C ILE A 108 -38.94 -2.49 33.65
N ASP A 109 -39.53 -3.68 33.78
CA ASP A 109 -40.91 -3.84 34.24
C ASP A 109 -40.97 -4.84 35.40
N ASN A 110 -41.10 -4.29 36.61
CA ASN A 110 -41.19 -5.04 37.86
C ASN A 110 -42.64 -5.23 38.33
N GLN A 111 -43.63 -5.19 37.42
CA GLN A 111 -45.04 -5.32 37.81
C GLN A 111 -45.40 -6.65 38.50
N HIS A 112 -44.65 -7.73 38.24
CA HIS A 112 -44.87 -9.05 38.87
C HIS A 112 -44.78 -9.01 40.40
N TYR A 113 -43.94 -8.13 40.95
CA TYR A 113 -43.88 -7.90 42.40
C TYR A 113 -45.18 -7.31 42.98
N PHE A 114 -46.03 -6.68 42.15
CA PHE A 114 -47.22 -5.95 42.58
C PHE A 114 -48.49 -6.42 41.88
N GLU A 115 -48.58 -7.69 41.47
CA GLU A 115 -49.75 -8.23 40.72
C GLU A 115 -51.10 -7.87 41.36
N ALA A 116 -51.19 -7.93 42.69
CA ALA A 116 -52.40 -7.62 43.44
C ALA A 116 -52.76 -6.11 43.49
N ILE A 117 -51.90 -5.21 43.02
CA ILE A 117 -51.98 -3.76 43.23
C ILE A 117 -51.75 -3.02 41.90
N GLN A 118 -52.80 -2.91 41.09
CA GLN A 118 -52.73 -2.38 39.71
C GLN A 118 -52.14 -0.97 39.58
N ASN A 119 -52.33 -0.09 40.56
CA ASN A 119 -51.79 1.29 40.51
C ASN A 119 -50.26 1.34 40.70
N LEU A 120 -49.61 0.21 41.00
CA LEU A 120 -48.16 0.07 41.04
C LEU A 120 -47.58 -0.62 39.80
N HIS A 121 -48.40 -0.87 38.78
CA HIS A 121 -47.97 -1.46 37.50
C HIS A 121 -47.39 -0.42 36.54
N GLY A 122 -46.37 -0.84 35.79
CA GLY A 122 -45.75 -0.05 34.74
C GLY A 122 -44.23 -0.10 34.78
N LYS A 123 -43.63 0.33 33.67
CA LYS A 123 -42.19 0.38 33.50
C LYS A 123 -41.55 1.34 34.49
N SER A 124 -40.30 1.06 34.83
CA SER A 124 -39.50 1.86 35.74
C SER A 124 -38.09 2.07 35.20
N ILE A 125 -37.50 3.19 35.59
CA ILE A 125 -36.10 3.49 35.33
C ILE A 125 -35.28 2.75 36.39
N LYS A 126 -34.39 1.87 35.97
CA LYS A 126 -33.54 1.09 36.87
C LYS A 126 -32.32 1.88 37.31
N ILE A 127 -32.11 1.94 38.61
CA ILE A 127 -30.86 2.35 39.26
C ILE A 127 -30.37 1.18 40.09
N LEU A 128 -29.24 0.59 39.68
CA LEU A 128 -28.56 -0.42 40.49
C LEU A 128 -27.71 0.29 41.54
N LEU A 129 -27.66 -0.19 42.78
CA LEU A 129 -26.77 0.32 43.82
C LEU A 129 -26.03 -0.81 44.51
N ASP A 130 -24.75 -0.56 44.81
CA ASP A 130 -23.93 -1.52 45.54
C ASP A 130 -24.38 -1.65 47.01
N ARG A 131 -24.38 -2.88 47.52
CA ARG A 131 -24.78 -3.18 48.90
C ARG A 131 -23.85 -2.62 49.98
N ASN A 132 -22.67 -2.11 49.63
CA ASN A 132 -21.62 -1.61 50.52
C ASN A 132 -21.36 -0.09 50.37
N LEU A 133 -22.38 0.72 50.11
CA LEU A 133 -22.20 2.17 50.13
C LEU A 133 -21.94 2.70 51.55
N ILE A 134 -21.01 3.65 51.67
CA ILE A 134 -20.73 4.35 52.93
C ILE A 134 -21.98 5.15 53.35
N LEU A 135 -22.35 5.11 54.63
CA LEU A 135 -23.41 5.94 55.21
C LEU A 135 -23.12 7.43 54.93
N ASN A 136 -24.13 8.18 54.44
CA ASN A 136 -24.01 9.54 53.93
C ASN A 136 -23.15 9.70 52.65
N SER A 137 -22.97 8.63 51.86
CA SER A 137 -22.35 8.77 50.54
C SER A 137 -23.16 9.69 49.63
N ALA A 138 -22.47 10.40 48.75
CA ALA A 138 -23.06 11.18 47.68
C ALA A 138 -23.40 10.33 46.43
N THR A 139 -23.05 9.04 46.41
CA THR A 139 -23.32 8.11 45.30
C THR A 139 -24.80 8.06 44.86
N PRO A 140 -25.80 8.02 45.76
CA PRO A 140 -27.22 8.02 45.36
C PRO A 140 -27.59 9.17 44.41
N ILE A 141 -26.97 10.33 44.61
CA ILE A 141 -27.30 11.58 43.93
C ILE A 141 -26.61 11.64 42.59
N HIS A 142 -25.38 11.13 42.55
CA HIS A 142 -24.63 10.92 41.32
C HIS A 142 -25.38 10.00 40.35
N GLU A 143 -25.82 8.83 40.82
CA GLU A 143 -26.58 7.89 39.98
C GLU A 143 -27.93 8.46 39.56
N LEU A 144 -28.62 9.17 40.45
CA LEU A 144 -29.86 9.84 40.10
C LEU A 144 -29.63 10.92 39.04
N PHE A 145 -28.54 11.69 39.13
CA PHE A 145 -28.24 12.75 38.18
C PHE A 145 -27.96 12.21 36.77
N HIS A 146 -27.31 11.04 36.64
CA HIS A 146 -27.16 10.36 35.35
C HIS A 146 -28.50 10.08 34.68
N VAL A 147 -29.54 9.71 35.44
CA VAL A 147 -30.90 9.55 34.89
C VAL A 147 -31.43 10.85 34.30
N PHE A 148 -31.21 11.98 34.97
CA PHE A 148 -31.56 13.29 34.42
C PHE A 148 -30.74 13.60 33.16
N GLN A 149 -29.42 13.40 33.15
CA GLN A 149 -28.58 13.66 31.98
C GLN A 149 -29.04 12.87 30.74
N TYR A 150 -29.26 11.56 30.90
CA TYR A 150 -29.75 10.71 29.81
C TYR A 150 -31.19 11.01 29.39
N ASN A 151 -31.97 11.73 30.20
CA ASN A 151 -33.30 12.18 29.79
C ASN A 151 -33.24 13.27 28.71
N TYR A 152 -32.11 13.99 28.60
CA TYR A 152 -31.91 15.07 27.62
C TYR A 152 -31.12 14.64 26.39
N SER A 153 -29.99 13.94 26.56
CA SER A 153 -29.13 13.58 25.43
C SER A 153 -28.44 12.22 25.60
N ASN A 154 -27.98 11.66 24.49
CA ASN A 154 -27.23 10.41 24.44
C ASN A 154 -25.71 10.59 24.67
N PHE A 155 -25.22 11.82 24.86
CA PHE A 155 -23.80 12.05 25.07
C PHE A 155 -23.29 11.37 26.34
N ASN A 156 -22.12 10.75 26.26
CA ASN A 156 -21.50 9.97 27.35
C ASN A 156 -19.99 10.24 27.47
N ASN A 157 -19.58 11.49 27.23
CA ASN A 157 -18.21 11.94 27.40
C ASN A 157 -17.92 12.13 28.91
N MET A 158 -16.84 11.54 29.43
CA MET A 158 -16.63 11.41 30.87
C MET A 158 -16.55 12.74 31.62
N TRP A 159 -15.80 13.72 31.12
CA TRP A 159 -15.68 15.05 31.74
C TRP A 159 -17.04 15.77 31.85
N PHE A 160 -17.97 15.47 30.94
CA PHE A 160 -19.34 15.96 30.96
C PHE A 160 -20.22 15.13 31.88
N MET A 161 -20.31 13.81 31.67
CA MET A 161 -21.15 12.92 32.46
C MET A 161 -20.70 12.84 33.92
N GLU A 162 -19.50 12.30 34.14
CA GLU A 162 -18.95 12.07 35.46
C GLU A 162 -18.62 13.39 36.18
N GLY A 163 -18.10 14.38 35.44
CA GLY A 163 -17.78 15.70 35.98
C GLY A 163 -19.02 16.44 36.50
N LEU A 164 -20.11 16.50 35.72
CA LEU A 164 -21.37 17.12 36.16
C LEU A 164 -22.07 16.30 37.24
N ALA A 165 -22.09 14.97 37.13
CA ALA A 165 -22.66 14.12 38.16
C ALA A 165 -21.91 14.27 39.49
N ARG A 166 -20.58 14.42 39.45
CA ARG A 166 -19.76 14.72 40.64
C ARG A 166 -20.00 16.14 41.17
N TRP A 167 -20.18 17.13 40.30
CA TRP A 167 -20.61 18.47 40.68
C TRP A 167 -21.98 18.46 41.40
N SER A 168 -22.94 17.69 40.89
CA SER A 168 -24.32 17.62 41.41
C SER A 168 -24.39 17.15 42.86
N GLN A 169 -23.39 16.37 43.31
CA GLN A 169 -23.30 15.90 44.68
C GLN A 169 -23.19 17.03 45.71
N ASN A 170 -22.72 18.23 45.31
CA ASN A 170 -22.62 19.38 46.21
C ASN A 170 -23.97 20.04 46.52
N ILE A 171 -25.03 19.67 45.78
CA ILE A 171 -26.39 20.18 46.02
C ILE A 171 -26.92 19.69 47.38
N THR A 172 -26.44 18.54 47.87
CA THR A 172 -26.89 17.94 49.14
C THR A 172 -25.78 17.74 50.17
N HIS A 173 -24.53 17.58 49.72
CA HIS A 173 -23.37 17.38 50.57
C HIS A 173 -22.43 18.58 50.50
N LYS A 174 -22.16 19.22 51.64
CA LYS A 174 -21.20 20.33 51.71
C LYS A 174 -19.76 19.80 51.59
N ARG A 175 -19.22 19.73 50.37
CA ARG A 175 -17.80 19.45 50.11
C ARG A 175 -17.00 20.75 50.02
N ALA A 176 -15.67 20.65 50.06
CA ALA A 176 -14.78 21.80 49.90
C ALA A 176 -15.09 22.56 48.60
N ASN A 177 -15.18 23.90 48.67
CA ASN A 177 -15.46 24.74 47.51
C ASN A 177 -14.17 25.03 46.72
N ILE A 178 -13.66 24.00 46.05
CA ILE A 178 -12.46 24.10 45.21
C ILE A 178 -12.92 24.45 43.79
N GLU A 179 -12.31 25.47 43.20
CA GLU A 179 -12.46 25.86 41.79
C GLU A 179 -11.08 25.86 41.13
N GLU A 180 -11.04 25.69 39.82
CA GLU A 180 -9.84 25.89 39.00
C GLU A 180 -10.08 26.99 37.96
N LYS A 181 -9.02 27.50 37.34
CA LYS A 181 -9.15 28.51 36.27
C LYS A 181 -9.79 27.88 35.02
N LEU A 182 -10.64 28.63 34.31
CA LEU A 182 -11.16 28.17 33.02
C LEU A 182 -10.02 28.02 31.99
N PRO A 183 -10.07 27.00 31.10
CA PRO A 183 -9.13 26.85 30.00
C PRO A 183 -9.04 28.10 29.12
N SER A 184 -7.84 28.60 28.90
CA SER A 184 -7.54 29.80 28.11
C SER A 184 -6.89 29.49 26.76
N SER A 185 -6.57 28.23 26.48
CA SER A 185 -6.04 27.76 25.20
C SER A 185 -6.65 26.43 24.76
N VAL A 186 -6.42 26.06 23.50
CA VAL A 186 -6.81 24.76 22.91
C VAL A 186 -6.17 23.59 23.67
N GLU A 187 -4.93 23.73 24.13
CA GLU A 187 -4.22 22.72 24.92
C GLU A 187 -4.85 22.52 26.30
N GLU A 188 -5.23 23.60 26.98
CA GLU A 188 -5.92 23.52 28.27
C GLU A 188 -7.32 22.89 28.11
N LEU A 189 -8.02 23.17 27.00
CA LEU A 189 -9.29 22.49 26.65
C LEU A 189 -9.09 20.99 26.42
N ARG A 190 -8.02 20.60 25.72
CA ARG A 190 -7.68 19.18 25.51
C ARG A 190 -7.39 18.47 26.84
N SER A 191 -6.73 19.14 27.78
CA SER A 191 -6.53 18.63 29.13
C SER A 191 -7.85 18.42 29.88
N LEU A 192 -8.81 19.33 29.75
CA LEU A 192 -10.13 19.22 30.38
C LEU A 192 -10.93 18.00 29.89
N ILE A 193 -10.99 17.77 28.58
CA ILE A 193 -11.86 16.71 28.01
C ILE A 193 -11.40 15.29 28.35
N LEU A 194 -10.15 15.12 28.80
CA LEU A 194 -9.59 13.84 29.24
C LEU A 194 -9.96 13.46 30.69
N ARG A 195 -10.57 14.39 31.42
CA ARG A 195 -10.92 14.23 32.84
C ARG A 195 -12.19 13.42 33.04
N ALA A 196 -12.41 12.98 34.27
CA ALA A 196 -13.64 12.31 34.69
C ALA A 196 -14.26 13.07 35.86
N HIS A 197 -14.16 12.54 37.08
CA HIS A 197 -14.74 13.15 38.29
C HIS A 197 -14.13 14.52 38.63
N ASP A 198 -12.84 14.72 38.33
CA ASP A 198 -12.08 15.94 38.62
C ASP A 198 -12.45 17.12 37.71
N ALA A 199 -13.18 16.89 36.61
CA ALA A 199 -13.80 17.96 35.83
C ALA A 199 -14.86 18.74 36.63
N GLU A 200 -15.26 18.28 37.82
CA GLU A 200 -16.17 19.03 38.70
C GLU A 200 -15.65 20.44 39.05
N TYR A 201 -14.33 20.64 39.14
CA TYR A 201 -13.73 21.92 39.51
C TYR A 201 -13.91 22.95 38.40
N PHE A 202 -13.70 22.53 37.15
CA PHE A 202 -14.04 23.31 35.96
C PHE A 202 -15.52 23.69 35.95
N TRP A 203 -16.44 22.73 36.16
CA TRP A 203 -17.87 23.02 36.15
C TRP A 203 -18.28 24.03 37.22
N ARG A 204 -17.71 23.93 38.43
CA ARG A 204 -17.94 24.93 39.49
C ARG A 204 -17.50 26.32 39.06
N ARG A 205 -16.31 26.45 38.46
CA ARG A 205 -15.80 27.73 37.97
C ARG A 205 -16.70 28.30 36.87
N LEU A 206 -17.05 27.50 35.88
CA LEU A 206 -17.86 27.96 34.76
C LEU A 206 -19.26 28.43 35.23
N ILE A 207 -19.89 27.68 36.12
CA ILE A 207 -21.18 28.05 36.72
C ILE A 207 -21.03 29.32 37.58
N SER A 208 -19.93 29.45 38.35
CA SER A 208 -19.73 30.61 39.23
C SER A 208 -19.57 31.92 38.45
N LYS A 209 -19.13 31.85 37.19
CA LYS A 209 -18.99 32.95 36.23
C LYS A 209 -20.29 33.40 35.55
N CYS A 210 -21.38 32.64 35.69
CA CYS A 210 -22.67 32.99 35.08
C CYS A 210 -23.59 33.74 36.06
N ASN A 211 -24.39 34.68 35.55
CA ASN A 211 -25.31 35.49 36.36
C ASN A 211 -26.42 34.63 36.98
N ASN A 212 -27.08 33.79 36.17
CA ASN A 212 -28.09 32.84 36.64
C ASN A 212 -27.50 31.44 36.77
N LYS A 213 -27.01 31.14 37.98
CA LYS A 213 -26.36 29.86 38.32
C LYS A 213 -27.36 28.72 38.46
N ILE A 214 -28.61 29.05 38.80
CA ILE A 214 -29.67 28.09 39.11
C ILE A 214 -30.12 27.38 37.83
N ASP A 215 -30.32 28.14 36.75
CA ASP A 215 -30.79 27.58 35.47
C ASP A 215 -29.66 27.03 34.59
N PHE A 216 -28.39 27.13 35.01
CA PHE A 216 -27.24 26.74 34.18
C PHE A 216 -27.32 25.31 33.71
N ILE A 217 -27.57 24.37 34.61
CA ILE A 217 -27.59 22.94 34.27
C ILE A 217 -28.76 22.62 33.36
N LYS A 218 -29.95 23.17 33.64
CA LYS A 218 -31.12 22.99 32.79
C LYS A 218 -30.82 23.42 31.36
N ILE A 219 -30.31 24.64 31.19
CA ILE A 219 -30.04 25.20 29.86
C ILE A 219 -28.91 24.42 29.18
N LEU A 220 -27.85 24.04 29.92
CA LEU A 220 -26.79 23.20 29.38
C LEU A 220 -27.31 21.87 28.84
N LEU A 221 -28.17 21.18 29.59
CA LEU A 221 -28.75 19.91 29.17
C LEU A 221 -29.70 20.10 27.98
N GLU A 222 -30.49 21.16 27.94
CA GLU A 222 -31.33 21.52 26.79
C GLU A 222 -30.50 21.82 25.54
N GLN A 223 -29.42 22.60 25.66
CA GLN A 223 -28.51 22.87 24.55
C GLN A 223 -27.78 21.61 24.10
N SER A 224 -27.39 20.73 25.03
CA SER A 224 -26.77 19.44 24.68
C SER A 224 -27.75 18.54 23.89
N ALA A 225 -29.04 18.55 24.23
CA ALA A 225 -30.07 17.83 23.50
C ALA A 225 -30.23 18.36 22.05
N LEU A 226 -30.24 19.68 21.88
CA LEU A 226 -30.29 20.30 20.55
C LEU A 226 -29.08 19.92 19.69
N GLN A 227 -27.90 19.87 20.30
CA GLN A 227 -26.67 19.48 19.62
C GLN A 227 -26.64 17.98 19.26
N ALA A 228 -27.21 17.12 20.11
CA ALA A 228 -27.39 15.70 19.79
C ALA A 228 -28.32 15.52 18.57
N VAL A 229 -29.43 16.26 18.49
CA VAL A 229 -30.34 16.23 17.33
C VAL A 229 -29.66 16.74 16.05
N GLU A 230 -28.80 17.76 16.14
CA GLU A 230 -28.00 18.22 15.00
C GLU A 230 -27.07 17.11 14.49
N LEU A 231 -26.41 16.40 15.40
CA LEU A 231 -25.51 15.29 15.10
C LEU A 231 -26.28 14.12 14.46
N GLU A 232 -27.43 13.74 15.03
CA GLU A 232 -28.32 12.70 14.49
C GLU A 232 -28.72 12.98 13.05
N LYS A 233 -29.14 14.22 12.76
CA LYS A 233 -29.50 14.64 11.40
C LYS A 233 -28.30 14.63 10.46
N LYS A 234 -27.14 15.10 10.90
CA LYS A 234 -25.93 15.19 10.08
C LYS A 234 -25.43 13.82 9.64
N PHE A 235 -25.53 12.82 10.52
CA PHE A 235 -25.03 11.46 10.28
C PHE A 235 -26.12 10.43 10.00
N ASN A 236 -27.38 10.86 9.88
CA ASN A 236 -28.54 10.00 9.68
C ASN A 236 -28.61 8.86 10.71
N LEU A 237 -28.30 9.16 11.97
CA LEU A 237 -28.29 8.19 13.07
C LEU A 237 -29.73 7.95 13.54
N THR A 238 -30.17 6.70 13.45
CA THR A 238 -31.48 6.27 13.97
C THR A 238 -31.38 5.68 15.38
N GLU A 239 -30.20 5.17 15.76
CA GLU A 239 -29.88 4.66 17.10
C GLU A 239 -28.42 4.99 17.44
N TRP A 240 -28.15 5.24 18.73
CA TRP A 240 -26.79 5.51 19.23
C TRP A 240 -26.14 4.24 19.77
N SER A 241 -25.07 3.77 19.13
CA SER A 241 -24.23 2.71 19.67
C SER A 241 -23.47 3.18 20.92
N ARG A 242 -22.83 2.24 21.63
CA ARG A 242 -22.02 2.58 22.81
C ARG A 242 -20.84 3.47 22.43
N GLU A 243 -20.26 3.23 21.27
CA GLU A 243 -19.15 3.98 20.68
C GLU A 243 -19.59 5.40 20.32
N ASP A 244 -20.76 5.56 19.68
CA ASP A 244 -21.30 6.88 19.30
C ASP A 244 -21.48 7.78 20.53
N LYS A 245 -22.06 7.22 21.59
CA LYS A 245 -22.30 7.95 22.86
C LYS A 245 -21.00 8.46 23.47
N LYS A 246 -19.91 7.71 23.32
CA LYS A 246 -18.60 8.01 23.91
C LYS A 246 -17.64 8.70 22.95
N SER A 247 -18.07 9.01 21.74
CA SER A 247 -17.20 9.57 20.71
C SER A 247 -16.55 10.88 21.17
N SER A 248 -15.25 11.01 20.92
CA SER A 248 -14.49 12.25 21.15
C SER A 248 -15.03 13.39 20.29
N SER A 249 -15.63 13.10 19.13
CA SER A 249 -16.28 14.10 18.27
C SER A 249 -17.46 14.80 18.94
N ASN A 250 -18.08 14.19 19.95
CA ASN A 250 -19.18 14.81 20.70
C ASN A 250 -18.70 16.05 21.47
N ASN A 251 -17.40 16.16 21.79
CA ASN A 251 -16.84 17.30 22.52
C ASN A 251 -17.07 18.63 21.79
N SER A 252 -16.99 18.68 20.45
CA SER A 252 -17.26 19.92 19.71
C SER A 252 -18.73 20.36 19.84
N TYR A 253 -19.64 19.40 19.90
CA TYR A 253 -21.08 19.64 20.08
C TYR A 253 -21.38 20.06 21.53
N LEU A 254 -20.71 19.45 22.50
CA LEU A 254 -20.78 19.86 23.91
C LEU A 254 -20.21 21.28 24.12
N PHE A 255 -19.12 21.65 23.44
CA PHE A 255 -18.58 23.01 23.46
C PHE A 255 -19.57 24.02 22.87
N LYS A 256 -20.21 23.72 21.74
CA LYS A 256 -21.30 24.55 21.21
C LYS A 256 -22.44 24.72 22.22
N ALA A 257 -22.83 23.63 22.89
CA ALA A 257 -23.85 23.69 23.94
C ALA A 257 -23.43 24.59 25.11
N ILE A 258 -22.17 24.52 25.54
CA ILE A 258 -21.61 25.40 26.58
C ILE A 258 -21.63 26.86 26.12
N VAL A 259 -21.12 27.16 24.92
CA VAL A 259 -21.11 28.52 24.36
C VAL A 259 -22.52 29.09 24.34
N LYS A 260 -23.51 28.35 23.83
CA LYS A 260 -24.91 28.78 23.81
C LYS A 260 -25.49 28.97 25.20
N THR A 261 -25.15 28.09 26.14
CA THR A 261 -25.59 28.21 27.54
C THR A 261 -25.05 29.49 28.18
N VAL A 262 -23.77 29.77 27.99
CA VAL A 262 -23.14 31.00 28.50
C VAL A 262 -23.74 32.24 27.83
N GLU A 263 -23.96 32.23 26.51
CA GLU A 263 -24.63 33.33 25.79
C GLU A 263 -26.04 33.62 26.35
N ILE A 264 -26.80 32.58 26.73
CA ILE A 264 -28.14 32.75 27.31
C ILE A 264 -28.07 33.32 28.73
N LEU A 265 -27.08 32.89 29.53
CA LEU A 265 -27.04 33.15 30.97
C LEU A 265 -26.12 34.29 31.39
N GLN A 266 -25.23 34.73 30.50
CA GLN A 266 -24.23 35.74 30.77
C GLN A 266 -24.27 36.85 29.73
N ILE A 267 -24.73 38.03 30.17
CA ILE A 267 -24.91 39.19 29.29
C ILE A 267 -23.55 39.81 28.89
N LYS A 268 -22.54 39.75 29.78
CA LYS A 268 -21.19 40.24 29.51
C LYS A 268 -20.14 39.33 30.19
N PRO A 269 -19.33 38.57 29.45
CA PRO A 269 -18.28 37.74 30.02
C PRO A 269 -17.13 38.60 30.58
N ASP A 270 -16.51 38.14 31.67
CA ASP A 270 -15.23 38.69 32.15
C ASP A 270 -14.06 38.15 31.31
N GLU A 271 -12.85 38.64 31.55
CA GLU A 271 -11.66 38.30 30.74
C GLU A 271 -11.37 36.79 30.72
N GLU A 272 -11.54 36.11 31.85
CA GLU A 272 -11.32 34.66 31.95
C GLU A 272 -12.38 33.88 31.16
N LEU A 273 -13.66 34.23 31.31
CA LEU A 273 -14.75 33.59 30.57
C LEU A 273 -14.65 33.89 29.07
N GLN A 274 -14.27 35.10 28.68
CA GLN A 274 -14.08 35.49 27.28
C GLN A 274 -12.96 34.67 26.63
N SER A 275 -11.80 34.55 27.30
CA SER A 275 -10.68 33.73 26.82
C SER A 275 -11.07 32.24 26.68
N PHE A 276 -11.89 31.73 27.59
CA PHE A 276 -12.44 30.37 27.50
C PHE A 276 -13.41 30.17 26.33
N LEU A 277 -14.30 31.14 26.07
CA LEU A 277 -15.19 31.08 24.91
C LEU A 277 -14.41 31.19 23.59
N GLU A 278 -13.33 31.98 23.56
CA GLU A 278 -12.43 32.11 22.41
C GLU A 278 -11.66 30.83 22.13
N SER A 279 -11.12 30.16 23.15
CA SER A 279 -10.40 28.89 22.97
C SER A 279 -11.31 27.78 22.43
N MET A 280 -12.59 27.74 22.82
CA MET A 280 -13.56 26.78 22.24
C MET A 280 -13.87 27.08 20.77
N LYS A 281 -13.95 28.36 20.38
CA LYS A 281 -14.11 28.75 18.97
C LYS A 281 -12.87 28.38 18.16
N GLU A 282 -11.68 28.58 18.72
CA GLU A 282 -10.41 28.18 18.10
C GLU A 282 -10.34 26.66 17.91
N TYR A 283 -10.75 25.88 18.92
CA TYR A 283 -10.87 24.43 18.83
C TYR A 283 -11.84 23.99 17.72
N GLU A 284 -12.99 24.66 17.58
CA GLU A 284 -13.95 24.35 16.50
C GLU A 284 -13.39 24.70 15.12
N ASN A 285 -12.67 25.82 14.99
CA ASN A 285 -12.04 26.25 13.74
C ASN A 285 -10.93 25.28 13.30
N LEU A 286 -10.12 24.78 14.23
CA LEU A 286 -9.10 23.76 13.95
C LEU A 286 -9.70 22.47 13.35
N ILE A 287 -10.93 22.11 13.72
CA ILE A 287 -11.62 20.95 13.15
C ILE A 287 -12.33 21.31 11.84
N ARG A 288 -12.78 22.57 11.69
CA ARG A 288 -13.55 23.07 10.54
C ARG A 288 -12.71 23.47 9.33
N ASP A 289 -11.47 23.94 9.51
CA ASP A 289 -10.61 24.38 8.41
C ASP A 289 -10.01 23.20 7.61
N GLY A 290 -10.41 21.98 7.97
CA GLY A 290 -9.96 20.74 7.32
C GLY A 290 -8.55 20.34 7.68
N ASN A 291 -7.75 21.19 8.31
CA ASN A 291 -6.38 20.86 8.71
C ASN A 291 -6.33 20.45 10.19
N ILE A 292 -5.74 19.30 10.49
CA ILE A 292 -5.52 18.81 11.84
C ILE A 292 -4.01 18.78 12.09
N HIS A 293 -3.53 19.58 13.04
CA HIS A 293 -2.12 19.66 13.41
C HIS A 293 -1.88 19.06 14.79
N PHE A 294 -0.89 18.19 14.87
CA PHE A 294 -0.49 17.46 16.06
C PHE A 294 0.97 17.72 16.39
N SER A 295 1.20 18.26 17.57
CA SER A 295 2.53 18.47 18.15
C SER A 295 2.60 17.85 19.55
N ASP A 296 3.68 17.11 19.82
CA ASP A 296 3.96 16.48 21.12
C ASP A 296 2.85 15.58 21.68
N LEU A 297 2.07 14.94 20.80
CA LEU A 297 1.03 14.01 21.20
C LEU A 297 1.57 12.75 21.89
N SER A 298 0.87 12.31 22.91
CA SER A 298 0.95 10.97 23.49
C SER A 298 0.24 9.93 22.62
N GLU A 299 0.64 8.66 22.76
CA GLU A 299 0.03 7.52 22.07
C GLU A 299 -1.47 7.37 22.39
N LYS A 300 -1.88 7.78 23.60
CA LYS A 300 -3.29 7.78 24.01
C LYS A 300 -4.13 8.80 23.22
N GLU A 301 -3.60 10.00 22.98
CA GLU A 301 -4.28 11.03 22.20
C GLU A 301 -4.43 10.62 20.73
N LEU A 302 -3.47 9.85 20.20
CA LEU A 302 -3.56 9.27 18.85
C LEU A 302 -4.61 8.14 18.76
N GLN A 303 -4.85 7.37 19.83
CA GLN A 303 -5.91 6.35 19.85
C GLN A 303 -7.32 6.95 19.82
N GLU A 304 -7.50 8.15 20.39
CA GLU A 304 -8.80 8.83 20.46
C GLU A 304 -9.26 9.39 19.10
N LEU A 305 -8.39 9.38 18.11
CA LEU A 305 -8.62 9.84 16.74
C LEU A 305 -8.82 8.69 15.75
N GLU A 306 -8.82 7.46 16.24
CA GLU A 306 -9.06 6.27 15.43
C GLU A 306 -10.45 6.26 14.78
N SER A 307 -11.40 7.03 15.32
CA SER A 307 -12.74 7.20 14.75
C SER A 307 -12.80 8.21 13.60
N VAL A 308 -11.73 8.95 13.32
CA VAL A 308 -11.74 9.96 12.25
C VAL A 308 -11.74 9.26 10.89
N GLU A 309 -12.80 9.45 10.10
CA GLU A 309 -12.94 8.87 8.76
C GLU A 309 -12.57 9.84 7.62
N GLU A 310 -12.71 11.15 7.82
CA GLU A 310 -12.42 12.15 6.78
C GLU A 310 -11.81 13.43 7.37
N ILE A 311 -10.81 13.99 6.66
CA ILE A 311 -10.14 15.26 6.96
C ILE A 311 -10.10 16.08 5.66
N GLN A 312 -10.72 17.26 5.59
CA GLN A 312 -10.83 17.98 4.30
C GLN A 312 -9.51 18.62 3.83
N GLY A 313 -8.54 18.80 4.71
CA GLY A 313 -7.28 19.49 4.47
C GLY A 313 -6.06 18.65 4.84
N GLU A 314 -5.16 19.21 5.62
CA GLU A 314 -3.86 18.68 6.00
C GLU A 314 -3.90 17.99 7.37
N LEU A 315 -3.48 16.73 7.44
CA LEU A 315 -3.09 16.08 8.68
C LEU A 315 -1.58 16.25 8.89
N LEU A 316 -1.17 17.05 9.87
CA LEU A 316 0.22 17.22 10.27
C LEU A 316 0.49 16.47 11.59
N ILE A 317 1.50 15.59 11.58
CA ILE A 317 2.01 14.85 12.75
C ILE A 317 3.48 15.22 12.97
N ASP A 318 3.75 15.97 14.03
CA ASP A 318 5.06 16.51 14.43
C ASP A 318 5.29 16.32 15.94
N SER A 319 5.57 15.09 16.36
CA SER A 319 5.72 14.70 17.77
C SER A 319 7.09 14.07 18.03
N THR A 320 7.83 14.66 18.97
CA THR A 320 9.15 14.15 19.36
C THR A 320 9.06 12.90 20.24
N SER A 321 7.93 12.64 20.89
CA SER A 321 7.73 11.50 21.80
C SER A 321 7.27 10.21 21.11
N LEU A 322 6.80 10.30 19.86
CA LEU A 322 6.18 9.19 19.14
C LEU A 322 7.22 8.19 18.66
N SER A 323 7.10 6.93 19.08
CA SER A 323 7.96 5.82 18.61
C SER A 323 7.32 4.97 17.51
N THR A 324 6.00 4.84 17.51
CA THR A 324 5.20 4.09 16.53
C THR A 324 3.94 4.86 16.19
N LEU A 325 3.58 4.97 14.90
CA LEU A 325 2.31 5.57 14.47
C LEU A 325 1.35 4.48 13.99
N ASN A 326 0.46 4.02 14.88
CA ASN A 326 -0.54 2.99 14.60
C ASN A 326 -1.99 3.49 14.70
N SER A 327 -2.22 4.73 14.27
CA SER A 327 -3.54 5.39 14.33
C SER A 327 -4.05 5.79 12.94
N PHE A 328 -5.28 6.31 12.89
CA PHE A 328 -5.98 6.70 11.66
C PHE A 328 -6.36 5.50 10.79
N ASN A 329 -6.58 4.31 11.35
CA ASN A 329 -6.91 3.14 10.52
C ASN A 329 -8.35 3.15 9.98
N ARG A 330 -9.19 4.10 10.41
CA ARG A 330 -10.51 4.36 9.81
C ARG A 330 -10.52 5.56 8.87
N LEU A 331 -9.41 6.30 8.76
CA LEU A 331 -9.32 7.48 7.90
C LEU A 331 -9.37 7.04 6.43
N LYS A 332 -10.47 7.39 5.76
CA LYS A 332 -10.74 7.10 4.35
C LYS A 332 -10.25 8.22 3.44
N LYS A 333 -10.43 9.48 3.83
CA LYS A 333 -10.08 10.62 2.97
C LYS A 333 -9.31 11.69 3.72
N VAL A 334 -8.21 12.15 3.14
CA VAL A 334 -7.50 13.35 3.59
C VAL A 334 -6.82 14.04 2.42
N THR A 335 -6.81 15.37 2.35
CA THR A 335 -6.17 16.05 1.22
C THR A 335 -4.64 15.91 1.28
N THR A 336 -4.04 16.21 2.43
CA THR A 336 -2.58 16.13 2.61
C THR A 336 -2.23 15.43 3.91
N ILE A 337 -1.28 14.49 3.89
CA ILE A 337 -0.67 13.94 5.11
C ILE A 337 0.77 14.43 5.18
N LYS A 338 1.16 15.01 6.33
CA LYS A 338 2.54 15.37 6.67
C LYS A 338 2.94 14.70 7.97
N ILE A 339 3.95 13.85 7.94
CA ILE A 339 4.54 13.20 9.12
C ILE A 339 5.99 13.65 9.19
N LYS A 340 6.29 14.65 10.02
CA LYS A 340 7.61 15.27 10.03
C LYS A 340 8.19 15.48 11.43
N ASN A 341 9.52 15.50 11.52
CA ASN A 341 10.27 15.79 12.75
C ASN A 341 9.98 14.84 13.94
N ASN A 342 9.46 13.62 13.69
CA ASN A 342 9.23 12.63 14.74
C ASN A 342 10.53 11.85 14.99
N LEU A 343 11.44 12.43 15.79
CA LEU A 343 12.81 11.93 15.93
C LEU A 343 12.89 10.51 16.51
N ASN A 344 11.91 10.09 17.31
CA ASN A 344 11.85 8.75 17.91
C ASN A 344 11.04 7.74 17.08
N LEU A 345 10.38 8.17 16.01
CA LEU A 345 9.48 7.32 15.22
C LEU A 345 10.28 6.29 14.44
N VAL A 346 10.00 5.01 14.70
CA VAL A 346 10.64 3.85 14.05
C VAL A 346 9.75 3.27 12.97
N GLU A 347 8.43 3.29 13.16
CA GLU A 347 7.49 2.65 12.23
C GLU A 347 6.14 3.37 12.09
N ILE A 348 5.56 3.30 10.88
CA ILE A 348 4.21 3.79 10.55
C ILE A 348 3.33 2.61 10.13
N LEU A 349 2.35 2.26 10.97
CA LEU A 349 1.41 1.15 10.81
C LEU A 349 -0.02 1.59 10.46
N GLY A 350 -0.35 2.85 10.73
CA GLY A 350 -1.67 3.49 10.58
C GLY A 350 -2.21 3.60 9.14
N PHE A 351 -3.36 4.28 8.93
CA PHE A 351 -3.93 4.59 7.58
C PHE A 351 -4.47 3.42 6.75
N ASN A 352 -4.80 2.29 7.38
CA ASN A 352 -5.21 1.07 6.67
C ASN A 352 -6.57 1.12 5.92
N ALA A 353 -7.39 2.14 6.15
CA ALA A 353 -8.64 2.37 5.42
C ALA A 353 -8.56 3.50 4.39
N LEU A 354 -7.37 4.04 4.13
CA LEU A 354 -7.22 5.19 3.26
C LEU A 354 -7.62 4.86 1.82
N GLU A 355 -8.51 5.68 1.27
CA GLU A 355 -9.08 5.56 -0.08
C GLU A 355 -8.71 6.74 -0.97
N SER A 356 -8.43 7.92 -0.39
CA SER A 356 -8.10 9.13 -1.16
C SER A 356 -7.12 10.03 -0.43
N ILE A 357 -5.98 10.30 -1.07
CA ILE A 357 -5.05 11.38 -0.71
C ILE A 357 -4.53 12.14 -1.92
N GLN A 358 -4.27 13.45 -1.76
CA GLN A 358 -3.66 14.26 -2.79
C GLN A 358 -2.15 14.40 -2.59
N ASN A 359 -1.67 14.62 -1.37
CA ASN A 359 -0.25 14.81 -1.09
C ASN A 359 0.22 13.98 0.11
N LEU A 360 1.41 13.40 0.02
CA LEU A 360 2.06 12.67 1.10
C LEU A 360 3.46 13.24 1.36
N GLU A 361 3.71 13.72 2.57
CA GLU A 361 5.03 14.14 3.05
C GLU A 361 5.44 13.35 4.29
N ILE A 362 6.59 12.69 4.24
CA ILE A 362 7.21 11.98 5.37
C ILE A 362 8.66 12.45 5.46
N SER A 363 8.95 13.39 6.36
CA SER A 363 10.27 14.05 6.36
C SER A 363 10.91 14.21 7.73
N HIS A 364 12.24 14.13 7.81
CA HIS A 364 12.99 14.36 9.06
C HIS A 364 12.63 13.39 10.21
N ASN A 365 12.16 12.18 9.92
CA ASN A 365 11.96 11.12 10.92
C ASN A 365 13.20 10.24 10.93
N VAL A 366 14.26 10.71 11.60
CA VAL A 366 15.63 10.17 11.44
C VAL A 366 15.79 8.70 11.84
N ASN A 367 14.92 8.19 12.70
CA ASN A 367 14.91 6.79 13.14
C ASN A 367 13.87 5.91 12.41
N LEU A 368 13.13 6.45 11.44
CA LEU A 368 12.08 5.72 10.73
C LEU A 368 12.73 4.63 9.85
N GLU A 369 12.39 3.38 10.16
CA GLU A 369 12.88 2.18 9.47
C GLU A 369 11.81 1.63 8.53
N ASN A 370 10.54 1.65 8.94
CA ASN A 370 9.47 0.98 8.20
C ASN A 370 8.20 1.84 8.04
N ILE A 371 7.59 1.73 6.87
CA ILE A 371 6.29 2.32 6.55
C ILE A 371 5.46 1.19 5.98
N TYR A 372 4.37 0.80 6.66
CA TYR A 372 3.47 -0.27 6.22
C TYR A 372 2.06 0.23 5.93
N GLY A 373 1.66 1.28 6.64
CA GLY A 373 0.31 1.80 6.66
C GLY A 373 -0.35 2.15 5.32
N PHE A 374 0.45 2.52 4.32
CA PHE A 374 -0.03 2.92 2.99
C PHE A 374 -0.05 1.78 1.96
N PHE A 375 0.42 0.58 2.30
CA PHE A 375 0.54 -0.53 1.35
C PHE A 375 -0.79 -0.89 0.68
N LYS A 376 -1.88 -0.92 1.46
CA LYS A 376 -3.22 -1.21 0.94
C LYS A 376 -3.73 -0.11 0.00
N PHE A 377 -3.43 1.16 0.30
CA PHE A 377 -3.80 2.28 -0.54
C PHE A 377 -3.14 2.18 -1.92
N PHE A 378 -1.82 1.97 -1.99
CA PHE A 378 -1.10 1.92 -3.27
C PHE A 378 -1.40 0.66 -4.09
N THR A 379 -1.66 -0.48 -3.45
CA THR A 379 -2.10 -1.69 -4.16
C THR A 379 -3.52 -1.58 -4.74
N THR A 380 -4.37 -0.70 -4.20
CA THR A 380 -5.76 -0.51 -4.65
C THR A 380 -5.95 0.69 -5.59
N ILE A 381 -5.45 1.87 -5.21
CA ILE A 381 -5.66 3.13 -5.93
C ILE A 381 -4.59 3.36 -6.98
N GLN A 382 -3.38 2.83 -6.77
CA GLN A 382 -2.26 2.83 -7.71
C GLN A 382 -1.75 4.22 -8.17
N LYS A 383 -2.31 5.32 -7.67
CA LYS A 383 -1.93 6.67 -8.08
C LYS A 383 -2.12 7.70 -6.97
N ILE A 384 -1.37 8.79 -7.05
CA ILE A 384 -1.58 10.02 -6.30
C ILE A 384 -1.65 11.20 -7.28
N ASN A 385 -2.64 12.08 -7.13
CA ASN A 385 -2.81 13.22 -8.02
C ASN A 385 -1.83 14.38 -7.74
N GLY A 386 -1.37 14.54 -6.50
CA GLY A 386 -0.40 15.56 -6.11
C GLY A 386 1.01 14.99 -5.98
N TYR A 387 1.73 15.41 -4.93
CA TYR A 387 3.14 15.04 -4.73
C TYR A 387 3.33 13.95 -3.68
N ILE A 388 4.44 13.22 -3.81
CA ILE A 388 4.99 12.36 -2.76
C ILE A 388 6.37 12.91 -2.40
N LYS A 389 6.62 13.13 -1.11
CA LYS A 389 7.87 13.68 -0.59
C LYS A 389 8.31 12.89 0.64
N ILE A 390 9.32 12.06 0.48
CA ILE A 390 9.92 11.25 1.54
C ILE A 390 11.41 11.61 1.60
N GLU A 391 11.82 12.38 2.60
CA GLU A 391 13.19 12.91 2.67
C GLU A 391 13.74 12.98 4.08
N TYR A 392 15.06 12.90 4.23
CA TYR A 392 15.72 13.00 5.54
C TYR A 392 15.28 11.91 6.56
N ASN A 393 14.82 10.75 6.09
CA ASN A 393 14.55 9.57 6.93
C ASN A 393 15.77 8.63 6.88
N LYS A 394 16.76 8.91 7.74
CA LYS A 394 18.12 8.33 7.65
C LYS A 394 18.21 6.83 7.94
N LYS A 395 17.13 6.14 8.28
CA LYS A 395 17.09 4.69 8.44
C LYS A 395 16.14 3.98 7.48
N LEU A 396 15.45 4.72 6.62
CA LEU A 396 14.54 4.13 5.65
C LEU A 396 15.36 3.56 4.48
N GLU A 397 15.30 2.23 4.31
CA GLU A 397 16.09 1.50 3.31
C GLU A 397 15.28 1.03 2.10
N THR A 398 13.96 0.94 2.22
CA THR A 398 13.06 0.34 1.22
C THR A 398 11.75 1.11 1.03
N LEU A 399 11.09 0.90 -0.11
CA LEU A 399 9.84 1.55 -0.53
C LEU A 399 8.71 0.55 -0.78
N LEU A 400 8.78 -0.66 -0.23
CA LEU A 400 7.81 -1.74 -0.50
C LEU A 400 6.34 -1.33 -0.31
N PHE A 401 6.06 -0.36 0.56
CA PHE A 401 4.71 0.18 0.76
C PHE A 401 4.12 0.93 -0.44
N LEU A 402 4.95 1.33 -1.40
CA LEU A 402 4.53 1.98 -2.64
C LEU A 402 4.16 0.98 -3.73
N ARG A 403 4.26 -0.33 -3.48
CA ARG A 403 3.96 -1.37 -4.47
C ARG A 403 2.57 -1.17 -5.09
N GLY A 404 2.52 -1.19 -6.43
CA GLY A 404 1.33 -0.88 -7.22
C GLY A 404 1.21 0.59 -7.64
N LEU A 405 2.07 1.49 -7.15
CA LEU A 405 2.08 2.89 -7.58
C LEU A 405 2.53 3.00 -9.05
N THR A 406 1.60 3.40 -9.92
CA THR A 406 1.82 3.60 -11.35
C THR A 406 2.02 5.06 -11.73
N HIS A 407 1.39 6.00 -11.01
CA HIS A 407 1.38 7.42 -11.40
C HIS A 407 1.47 8.37 -10.18
N VAL A 408 2.37 9.35 -10.25
CA VAL A 408 2.40 10.51 -9.34
C VAL A 408 2.11 11.77 -10.17
N GLY A 409 1.03 12.49 -9.88
CA GLY A 409 0.57 13.60 -10.70
C GLY A 409 1.43 14.87 -10.61
N SER A 410 2.28 14.98 -9.59
CA SER A 410 3.24 16.08 -9.41
C SER A 410 4.65 15.55 -9.13
N SER A 411 5.42 16.22 -8.26
CA SER A 411 6.79 15.83 -7.93
C SER A 411 6.82 14.59 -7.03
N PHE A 412 7.85 13.77 -7.23
CA PHE A 412 8.15 12.62 -6.41
C PHE A 412 9.58 12.73 -5.87
N TYR A 413 9.70 13.13 -4.60
CA TYR A 413 11.00 13.33 -3.95
C TYR A 413 11.25 12.22 -2.93
N LEU A 414 12.38 11.53 -3.10
CA LEU A 414 12.86 10.39 -2.31
C LEU A 414 14.32 10.61 -1.86
N HIS A 415 14.80 11.86 -1.88
CA HIS A 415 16.20 12.19 -1.65
C HIS A 415 16.59 12.24 -0.16
N HIS A 416 17.88 12.16 0.13
CA HIS A 416 18.41 12.26 1.50
C HIS A 416 17.88 11.21 2.48
N ASN A 417 17.57 10.00 2.00
CA ASN A 417 17.28 8.84 2.86
C ASN A 417 18.49 7.90 2.88
N ARG A 418 18.29 6.62 3.22
CA ARG A 418 19.29 5.56 3.07
C ARG A 418 18.77 4.41 2.21
N LEU A 419 17.97 4.73 1.19
CA LEU A 419 17.40 3.71 0.32
C LEU A 419 18.52 2.90 -0.34
N THR A 420 18.49 1.58 -0.15
CA THR A 420 19.38 0.62 -0.80
C THR A 420 18.69 -0.06 -1.99
N SER A 421 17.35 0.00 -2.02
CA SER A 421 16.49 -0.63 -3.02
C SER A 421 15.33 0.29 -3.40
N LEU A 422 14.88 0.19 -4.65
CA LEU A 422 13.65 0.81 -5.17
C LEU A 422 12.49 -0.18 -5.30
N GLN A 423 12.60 -1.35 -4.67
CA GLN A 423 11.48 -2.30 -4.61
C GLN A 423 10.23 -1.61 -4.05
N GLY A 424 9.09 -1.84 -4.71
CA GLY A 424 7.86 -1.07 -4.54
C GLY A 424 7.58 -0.09 -5.68
N LEU A 425 8.55 0.24 -6.53
CA LEU A 425 8.36 1.14 -7.70
C LEU A 425 8.29 0.41 -9.05
N GLU A 426 8.15 -0.93 -9.05
CA GLU A 426 8.16 -1.77 -10.26
C GLU A 426 7.10 -1.39 -11.29
N ASP A 427 6.00 -0.81 -10.83
CA ASP A 427 4.84 -0.46 -11.65
C ASP A 427 4.81 1.04 -12.03
N LEU A 428 5.77 1.86 -11.56
CA LEU A 428 5.77 3.30 -11.77
C LEU A 428 6.00 3.62 -13.25
N GLU A 429 5.02 4.25 -13.89
CA GLU A 429 5.05 4.62 -15.31
C GLU A 429 5.28 6.11 -15.56
N GLU A 430 4.72 6.98 -14.71
CA GLU A 430 4.77 8.43 -14.94
C GLU A 430 4.88 9.24 -13.63
N VAL A 431 5.77 10.23 -13.66
CA VAL A 431 5.85 11.32 -12.67
C VAL A 431 5.52 12.65 -13.36
N GLY A 432 4.50 13.35 -12.87
CA GLY A 432 3.92 14.54 -13.50
C GLY A 432 4.74 15.81 -13.32
N ALA A 433 5.75 15.79 -12.46
CA ALA A 433 6.80 16.80 -12.40
C ALA A 433 8.19 16.13 -12.20
N SER A 434 8.96 16.52 -11.18
CA SER A 434 10.34 16.03 -11.02
C SER A 434 10.41 14.78 -10.15
N LEU A 435 11.31 13.85 -10.49
CA LEU A 435 11.65 12.66 -9.70
C LEU A 435 13.06 12.85 -9.12
N SER A 436 13.21 12.83 -7.80
CA SER A 436 14.53 12.92 -7.14
C SER A 436 14.76 11.71 -6.24
N LEU A 437 15.74 10.89 -6.61
CA LEU A 437 16.28 9.74 -5.87
C LEU A 437 17.68 10.04 -5.31
N SER A 438 18.07 11.31 -5.30
CA SER A 438 19.45 11.72 -5.01
C SER A 438 19.83 11.50 -3.54
N SER A 439 21.12 11.32 -3.26
CA SER A 439 21.63 11.16 -1.89
C SER A 439 21.01 9.97 -1.14
N ASN A 440 21.06 8.79 -1.76
CA ASN A 440 20.70 7.49 -1.18
C ASN A 440 21.91 6.52 -1.28
N GLN A 441 21.68 5.21 -1.18
CA GLN A 441 22.69 4.16 -1.31
C GLN A 441 22.36 3.19 -2.46
N LEU A 442 21.67 3.70 -3.50
CA LEU A 442 21.16 2.87 -4.60
C LEU A 442 22.30 2.33 -5.46
N ARG A 443 22.20 1.05 -5.81
CA ARG A 443 23.09 0.36 -6.77
C ARG A 443 22.37 -0.12 -8.01
N ASP A 444 21.03 -0.18 -7.95
CA ASP A 444 20.17 -0.74 -8.97
C ASP A 444 18.96 0.17 -9.20
N LEU A 445 18.67 0.46 -10.47
CA LEU A 445 17.47 1.19 -10.89
C LEU A 445 16.49 0.28 -11.65
N SER A 446 16.73 -1.03 -11.75
CA SER A 446 15.86 -1.99 -12.44
C SER A 446 14.38 -1.97 -12.00
N PRO A 447 14.00 -1.61 -10.76
CA PRO A 447 12.60 -1.41 -10.41
C PRO A 447 11.93 -0.28 -11.20
N LEU A 448 12.68 0.66 -11.78
CA LEU A 448 12.12 1.73 -12.61
C LEU A 448 11.88 1.31 -14.07
N LYS A 449 12.03 0.02 -14.43
CA LYS A 449 11.92 -0.47 -15.81
C LYS A 449 10.64 -0.06 -16.55
N ASN A 450 9.55 0.27 -15.84
CA ASN A 450 8.28 0.68 -16.44
C ASN A 450 8.13 2.20 -16.57
N LEU A 451 9.05 2.99 -16.02
CA LEU A 451 9.01 4.45 -16.01
C LEU A 451 9.21 4.98 -17.43
N LYS A 452 8.16 5.57 -17.99
CA LYS A 452 8.12 6.09 -19.36
C LYS A 452 8.32 7.60 -19.42
N ARG A 453 7.84 8.32 -18.41
CA ARG A 453 7.83 9.79 -18.41
C ARG A 453 8.12 10.39 -17.03
N VAL A 454 8.95 11.43 -17.02
CA VAL A 454 9.12 12.34 -15.88
C VAL A 454 8.94 13.75 -16.41
N LYS A 455 7.78 14.38 -16.24
CA LYS A 455 7.49 15.68 -16.88
C LYS A 455 8.31 16.86 -16.34
N GLY A 456 9.22 16.62 -15.39
CA GLY A 456 10.24 17.51 -14.86
C GLY A 456 11.66 16.93 -14.99
N MET A 457 12.54 17.25 -14.04
CA MET A 457 13.89 16.68 -14.02
C MET A 457 13.91 15.29 -13.37
N LEU A 458 14.89 14.47 -13.74
CA LEU A 458 15.24 13.24 -13.03
C LEU A 458 16.60 13.42 -12.33
N GLY A 459 16.62 13.25 -11.01
CA GLY A 459 17.84 13.27 -10.20
C GLY A 459 18.11 11.92 -9.56
N VAL A 460 19.26 11.31 -9.86
CA VAL A 460 19.79 10.09 -9.22
C VAL A 460 21.21 10.32 -8.68
N ALA A 461 21.56 11.58 -8.43
CA ALA A 461 22.89 12.00 -7.99
C ALA A 461 23.25 11.46 -6.60
N PHE A 462 24.54 11.33 -6.30
CA PHE A 462 25.07 10.90 -5.00
C PHE A 462 24.49 9.55 -4.52
N ASN A 463 24.58 8.54 -5.39
CA ASN A 463 24.28 7.14 -5.09
C ASN A 463 25.54 6.27 -5.30
N GLN A 464 25.37 4.94 -5.40
CA GLN A 464 26.43 3.96 -5.64
C GLN A 464 26.20 3.23 -6.98
N LEU A 465 25.66 3.94 -7.97
CA LEU A 465 25.30 3.37 -9.28
C LEU A 465 26.53 3.14 -10.14
N THR A 466 26.60 1.96 -10.77
CA THR A 466 27.60 1.64 -11.81
C THR A 466 27.01 1.70 -13.22
N THR A 467 25.69 1.62 -13.32
CA THR A 467 24.88 1.68 -14.56
C THR A 467 23.58 2.45 -14.31
N LEU A 468 22.93 2.92 -15.37
CA LEU A 468 21.56 3.45 -15.37
C LEU A 468 20.52 2.42 -15.86
N GLU A 469 20.87 1.14 -15.88
CA GLU A 469 19.95 0.04 -16.22
C GLU A 469 18.66 0.09 -15.39
N GLY A 470 17.51 -0.08 -16.05
CA GLY A 470 16.18 0.20 -15.52
C GLY A 470 15.54 1.49 -16.05
N LEU A 471 16.30 2.36 -16.72
CA LEU A 471 15.77 3.58 -17.37
C LEU A 471 15.53 3.43 -18.88
N GLU A 472 15.64 2.24 -19.46
CA GLU A 472 15.57 2.00 -20.91
C GLU A 472 14.23 2.41 -21.53
N ASN A 473 13.16 2.37 -20.74
CA ASN A 473 11.82 2.76 -21.19
C ASN A 473 11.49 4.23 -20.97
N LEU A 474 12.38 5.00 -20.31
CA LEU A 474 12.19 6.43 -20.10
C LEU A 474 12.38 7.17 -21.42
N LYS A 475 11.31 7.81 -21.89
CA LYS A 475 11.28 8.50 -23.19
C LYS A 475 11.23 10.00 -23.06
N GLU A 476 10.49 10.50 -22.07
CA GLU A 476 10.20 11.92 -21.94
C GLU A 476 10.65 12.45 -20.59
N ILE A 477 11.50 13.47 -20.63
CA ILE A 477 11.87 14.29 -19.47
C ILE A 477 11.68 15.78 -19.77
N SER A 478 11.83 16.67 -18.79
CA SER A 478 11.80 18.12 -19.05
C SER A 478 12.94 18.86 -18.37
N THR A 479 13.43 19.90 -19.03
CA THR A 479 14.36 20.85 -18.41
C THR A 479 13.59 21.82 -17.54
N ILE A 480 13.86 21.78 -16.25
CA ILE A 480 13.26 22.69 -15.28
C ILE A 480 14.32 23.55 -14.60
N LYS A 481 13.89 24.68 -14.04
CA LYS A 481 14.73 25.48 -13.16
C LYS A 481 14.70 24.85 -11.75
N TRP A 482 15.84 24.38 -11.28
CA TRP A 482 16.04 23.88 -9.91
C TRP A 482 17.00 24.81 -9.17
N GLY A 483 16.49 25.55 -8.19
CA GLY A 483 17.26 26.63 -7.56
C GLY A 483 17.58 27.74 -8.56
N GLN A 484 18.87 28.03 -8.76
CA GLN A 484 19.33 29.05 -9.72
C GLN A 484 19.78 28.47 -11.07
N GLU A 485 19.69 27.15 -11.26
CA GLU A 485 20.19 26.47 -12.45
C GLU A 485 19.08 25.74 -13.19
N TYR A 486 19.25 25.56 -14.50
CA TYR A 486 18.40 24.68 -15.29
C TYR A 486 19.00 23.29 -15.34
N ARG A 487 18.18 22.26 -15.12
CA ARG A 487 18.60 20.86 -15.07
C ARG A 487 17.54 19.97 -15.70
N THR A 488 18.01 18.90 -16.35
CA THR A 488 17.16 17.84 -16.91
C THR A 488 17.50 16.51 -16.26
N LEU A 489 18.79 16.19 -16.20
CA LEU A 489 19.33 14.99 -15.55
C LEU A 489 20.41 15.38 -14.55
N ALA A 490 20.30 14.90 -13.31
CA ALA A 490 21.34 15.04 -12.30
C ALA A 490 21.82 13.65 -11.86
N ILE A 491 23.02 13.25 -12.31
CA ILE A 491 23.61 11.93 -12.08
C ILE A 491 25.01 12.00 -11.43
N GLN A 492 25.50 13.20 -11.12
CA GLN A 492 26.79 13.43 -10.46
C GLN A 492 26.86 12.79 -9.06
N GLY A 493 28.07 12.58 -8.54
CA GLY A 493 28.31 11.91 -7.26
C GLY A 493 28.19 10.39 -7.28
N ASN A 494 28.00 9.75 -8.44
CA ASN A 494 28.03 8.30 -8.62
C ASN A 494 29.42 7.90 -9.14
N LYS A 495 30.39 7.76 -8.24
CA LYS A 495 31.83 7.67 -8.60
C LYS A 495 32.19 6.49 -9.52
N ASP A 496 31.42 5.42 -9.48
CA ASP A 496 31.67 4.21 -10.25
C ASP A 496 30.73 4.06 -11.46
N LEU A 497 29.97 5.11 -11.81
CA LEU A 497 29.04 5.10 -12.93
C LEU A 497 29.80 5.06 -14.26
N MET A 498 29.74 3.92 -14.95
CA MET A 498 30.43 3.67 -16.22
C MET A 498 29.49 3.44 -17.40
N ASP A 499 28.21 3.10 -17.15
CA ASP A 499 27.23 2.82 -18.20
C ASP A 499 26.00 3.74 -18.07
N ILE A 500 25.81 4.60 -19.06
CA ILE A 500 24.63 5.47 -19.17
C ILE A 500 23.84 5.19 -20.46
N SER A 501 24.08 4.04 -21.11
CA SER A 501 23.46 3.67 -22.39
C SER A 501 21.93 3.50 -22.31
N ALA A 502 21.39 3.27 -21.11
CA ALA A 502 19.94 3.25 -20.85
C ALA A 502 19.24 4.57 -21.23
N LEU A 503 19.97 5.69 -21.33
CA LEU A 503 19.42 6.99 -21.74
C LEU A 503 19.13 7.10 -23.25
N ARG A 504 19.38 6.05 -24.05
CA ARG A 504 19.27 6.08 -25.52
C ARG A 504 17.97 6.68 -26.07
N ASP A 505 16.85 6.44 -25.40
CA ASP A 505 15.54 6.88 -25.87
C ASP A 505 15.01 8.13 -25.16
N VAL A 506 15.79 8.70 -24.24
CA VAL A 506 15.41 9.85 -23.41
C VAL A 506 15.49 11.15 -24.22
N GLN A 507 14.38 11.87 -24.29
CA GLN A 507 14.30 13.21 -24.85
C GLN A 507 13.67 14.20 -23.88
N SER A 508 14.26 15.38 -23.80
CA SER A 508 13.68 16.53 -23.13
C SER A 508 12.55 17.10 -23.99
N SER A 509 11.41 17.38 -23.37
CA SER A 509 10.26 18.07 -23.97
C SER A 509 10.64 19.45 -24.55
N THR A 510 11.69 20.09 -24.00
CA THR A 510 12.23 21.36 -24.51
C THR A 510 13.23 21.19 -25.65
N LYS A 511 13.53 19.95 -26.06
CA LYS A 511 14.62 19.58 -26.98
C LYS A 511 16.00 20.07 -26.56
N HIS A 512 16.15 20.47 -25.30
CA HIS A 512 17.42 20.79 -24.68
C HIS A 512 17.59 19.94 -23.43
N CYS A 513 18.65 19.13 -23.36
CA CYS A 513 19.00 18.32 -22.20
C CYS A 513 20.22 18.92 -21.51
N ILE A 514 20.10 19.24 -20.23
CA ILE A 514 21.19 19.69 -19.37
C ILE A 514 21.47 18.57 -18.37
N MET A 515 22.63 17.94 -18.54
CA MET A 515 23.10 16.84 -17.69
C MET A 515 24.14 17.36 -16.71
N ASN A 516 23.96 17.05 -15.43
CA ASN A 516 24.98 17.22 -14.41
C ASN A 516 25.58 15.84 -14.09
N LEU A 517 26.87 15.64 -14.35
CA LEU A 517 27.57 14.38 -14.20
C LEU A 517 29.02 14.61 -13.76
N ASP A 518 29.68 13.55 -13.25
CA ASP A 518 31.09 13.64 -12.87
C ASP A 518 31.95 13.46 -14.12
N SER A 519 32.60 14.52 -14.61
CA SER A 519 33.49 14.46 -15.77
C SER A 519 34.74 13.61 -15.55
N SER A 520 35.07 13.31 -14.29
CA SER A 520 36.18 12.42 -13.92
C SER A 520 35.87 10.94 -14.11
N ASN A 521 34.60 10.57 -14.30
CA ASN A 521 34.22 9.17 -14.47
C ASN A 521 34.59 8.66 -15.86
N ASN A 522 34.91 7.36 -15.93
CA ASN A 522 35.18 6.68 -17.19
C ASN A 522 33.89 6.06 -17.76
N TYR A 523 33.08 6.87 -18.44
CA TYR A 523 31.85 6.41 -19.10
C TYR A 523 32.18 5.49 -20.29
N LYS A 524 32.23 4.18 -20.05
CA LYS A 524 32.54 3.15 -21.04
C LYS A 524 31.41 2.92 -22.04
N ARG A 525 30.16 3.07 -21.59
CA ARG A 525 28.97 2.85 -22.42
C ARG A 525 28.07 4.07 -22.35
N ILE A 526 27.85 4.69 -23.50
CA ILE A 526 27.03 5.89 -23.67
C ILE A 526 25.94 5.61 -24.71
N PRO A 527 24.86 6.42 -24.78
CA PRO A 527 23.90 6.33 -25.86
C PRO A 527 24.56 6.31 -27.25
N GLU A 528 23.94 5.61 -28.20
CA GLU A 528 24.44 5.53 -29.58
C GLU A 528 24.14 6.84 -30.32
N GLU A 529 25.01 7.31 -31.22
CA GLU A 529 24.83 8.60 -31.92
C GLU A 529 23.51 8.72 -32.71
N ASN A 530 22.96 7.61 -33.20
CA ASN A 530 21.70 7.57 -33.95
C ASN A 530 20.45 7.46 -33.04
N SER A 531 20.64 7.37 -31.73
CA SER A 531 19.55 7.22 -30.76
C SER A 531 18.71 8.50 -30.62
N GLN A 532 17.53 8.39 -30.00
CA GLN A 532 16.68 9.57 -29.77
C GLN A 532 17.38 10.61 -28.89
N PHE A 533 18.26 10.15 -27.98
CA PHE A 533 19.05 10.98 -27.10
C PHE A 533 19.85 12.06 -27.82
N TYR A 534 20.45 11.78 -28.98
CA TYR A 534 21.24 12.75 -29.75
C TYR A 534 20.42 13.65 -30.68
N LYS A 535 19.10 13.44 -30.78
CA LYS A 535 18.22 14.33 -31.57
C LYS A 535 17.86 15.62 -30.83
N GLN A 536 18.35 15.80 -29.61
CA GLN A 536 18.19 17.00 -28.80
C GLN A 536 19.53 17.70 -28.58
N SER A 537 19.50 18.99 -28.23
CA SER A 537 20.70 19.72 -27.86
C SER A 537 21.15 19.32 -26.45
N ILE A 538 22.36 18.78 -26.30
CA ILE A 538 22.89 18.33 -25.00
C ILE A 538 23.90 19.34 -24.48
N SER A 539 23.79 19.69 -23.20
CA SER A 539 24.75 20.47 -22.41
C SER A 539 25.18 19.64 -21.20
N ILE A 540 26.48 19.64 -20.89
CA ILE A 540 27.02 18.93 -19.73
C ILE A 540 27.60 19.93 -18.73
N THR A 541 27.30 19.72 -17.46
CA THR A 541 27.96 20.36 -16.33
C THR A 541 28.61 19.31 -15.42
N SER A 542 29.75 19.65 -14.82
CA SER A 542 30.49 18.84 -13.85
C SER A 542 31.06 19.76 -12.79
N GLY A 543 30.77 19.48 -11.51
CA GLY A 543 31.18 20.35 -10.40
C GLY A 543 30.68 21.80 -10.52
N GLY A 544 29.56 22.02 -11.22
CA GLY A 544 29.00 23.36 -11.49
C GLY A 544 29.65 24.11 -12.68
N LEU A 545 30.65 23.52 -13.34
CA LEU A 545 31.30 24.08 -14.52
C LEU A 545 30.75 23.43 -15.79
N LYS A 546 30.62 24.21 -16.86
CA LYS A 546 30.26 23.69 -18.18
C LYS A 546 31.43 22.90 -18.75
N VAL A 547 31.15 21.70 -19.27
CA VAL A 547 32.14 20.82 -19.91
C VAL A 547 31.79 20.69 -21.39
N ASP A 548 32.79 20.56 -22.27
CA ASP A 548 32.51 20.26 -23.68
C ASP A 548 31.87 18.87 -23.75
N THR A 549 30.70 18.81 -24.38
CA THR A 549 29.97 17.55 -24.56
C THR A 549 30.82 16.52 -25.30
N LYS A 550 31.74 16.94 -26.17
CA LYS A 550 32.65 16.05 -26.89
C LYS A 550 33.73 15.42 -26.02
N ASP A 551 34.04 16.01 -24.87
CA ASP A 551 35.06 15.46 -23.96
C ASP A 551 34.50 14.23 -23.21
N ILE A 552 33.18 14.20 -23.00
CA ILE A 552 32.48 13.12 -22.31
C ILE A 552 31.83 12.14 -23.30
N PHE A 553 31.22 12.69 -24.35
CA PHE A 553 30.63 11.98 -25.48
C PHE A 553 31.46 12.28 -26.73
N PRO A 554 32.69 11.73 -26.84
CA PRO A 554 33.45 11.87 -28.06
C PRO A 554 32.56 11.36 -29.19
N LYS A 555 32.53 12.10 -30.31
CA LYS A 555 31.83 11.63 -31.51
C LYS A 555 32.34 10.22 -31.78
N CYS A 556 31.49 9.23 -31.56
CA CYS A 556 31.77 7.88 -31.99
C CYS A 556 31.76 7.98 -33.50
N GLN A 557 32.94 8.11 -34.12
CA GLN A 557 33.09 7.65 -35.49
C GLN A 557 32.42 6.29 -35.52
N HIS A 558 31.36 6.15 -36.31
CA HIS A 558 30.67 4.88 -36.53
C HIS A 558 31.69 3.89 -37.08
N THR A 559 32.46 3.30 -36.18
CA THR A 559 33.26 2.13 -36.44
C THR A 559 32.26 1.01 -36.29
N LYS A 560 31.69 0.66 -37.45
CA LYS A 560 30.90 -0.54 -37.59
C LYS A 560 31.59 -1.68 -36.86
N THR A 561 30.87 -2.43 -36.04
CA THR A 561 31.47 -3.51 -35.26
C THR A 561 31.96 -4.58 -36.22
N LYS A 562 33.26 -4.86 -36.19
CA LYS A 562 33.87 -5.91 -37.02
C LYS A 562 33.61 -7.27 -36.41
N ILE A 563 32.87 -8.12 -37.13
CA ILE A 563 32.63 -9.50 -36.74
C ILE A 563 32.95 -10.42 -37.91
N LEU A 564 33.71 -11.48 -37.63
CA LEU A 564 34.02 -12.53 -38.59
C LEU A 564 32.99 -13.66 -38.50
N PHE A 565 32.41 -13.99 -39.65
CA PHE A 565 31.42 -15.04 -39.85
C PHE A 565 31.97 -16.13 -40.78
N ALA A 566 31.39 -17.32 -40.75
CA ALA A 566 31.58 -18.28 -41.86
C ALA A 566 31.01 -17.72 -43.17
N ASP A 567 31.36 -18.27 -44.31
CA ASP A 567 30.96 -17.87 -45.68
C ASP A 567 29.47 -18.12 -46.03
N THR A 568 28.59 -17.94 -45.07
CA THR A 568 27.14 -18.06 -45.19
C THR A 568 26.44 -16.82 -44.65
N TRP A 569 25.21 -16.56 -45.10
CA TRP A 569 24.43 -15.35 -44.76
C TRP A 569 25.01 -14.02 -45.26
N VAL A 570 25.99 -14.05 -46.17
CA VAL A 570 26.66 -12.87 -46.75
C VAL A 570 25.66 -11.77 -47.13
N ASN A 571 24.66 -12.10 -47.95
CA ASN A 571 23.68 -11.12 -48.43
C ASN A 571 22.83 -10.47 -47.33
N ALA A 572 22.61 -11.14 -46.19
CA ALA A 572 21.83 -10.60 -45.08
C ALA A 572 22.72 -9.71 -44.20
N LEU A 573 23.87 -10.23 -43.79
CA LEU A 573 24.77 -9.56 -42.85
C LEU A 573 25.49 -8.35 -43.46
N SER A 574 25.83 -8.38 -44.75
CA SER A 574 26.48 -7.25 -45.43
C SER A 574 25.58 -6.01 -45.60
N LYS A 575 24.27 -6.13 -45.39
CA LYS A 575 23.31 -5.02 -45.49
C LYS A 575 23.05 -4.30 -44.17
N ILE A 576 23.69 -4.75 -43.09
CA ILE A 576 23.43 -4.24 -41.74
C ILE A 576 24.30 -3.00 -41.48
N ASP A 577 23.67 -1.89 -41.11
CA ASP A 577 24.34 -0.59 -41.00
C ASP A 577 25.37 -0.52 -39.87
N TRP A 578 25.09 -1.13 -38.72
CA TRP A 578 25.98 -1.12 -37.55
C TRP A 578 27.13 -2.12 -37.64
N LEU A 579 27.08 -3.06 -38.58
CA LEU A 579 27.96 -4.23 -38.64
C LEU A 579 28.95 -4.14 -39.81
N ASP A 580 30.23 -4.33 -39.52
CA ASP A 580 31.28 -4.55 -40.53
C ASP A 580 31.48 -6.07 -40.66
N ALA A 581 30.62 -6.69 -41.47
CA ALA A 581 30.55 -8.13 -41.59
C ALA A 581 31.69 -8.65 -42.48
N HIS A 582 32.56 -9.46 -41.90
CA HIS A 582 33.62 -10.15 -42.62
C HIS A 582 33.32 -11.64 -42.74
N PHE A 583 33.81 -12.28 -43.79
CA PHE A 583 33.52 -13.69 -44.09
C PHE A 583 34.80 -14.45 -44.40
N SER A 584 34.92 -15.67 -43.89
CA SER A 584 36.03 -16.59 -44.19
C SER A 584 35.55 -18.04 -44.14
N GLU A 585 36.25 -18.93 -44.85
CA GLU A 585 36.02 -20.36 -44.74
C GLU A 585 36.53 -20.89 -43.38
N PHE A 586 35.62 -21.36 -42.53
CA PHE A 586 35.96 -21.91 -41.21
C PHE A 586 36.46 -23.37 -41.32
N LYS A 587 37.57 -23.55 -42.04
CA LYS A 587 38.23 -24.85 -42.27
C LYS A 587 39.63 -24.92 -41.68
N ASP A 588 40.36 -23.81 -41.68
CA ASP A 588 41.74 -23.71 -41.19
C ASP A 588 41.86 -22.55 -40.18
N VAL A 589 42.19 -22.88 -38.92
CA VAL A 589 42.32 -21.91 -37.82
C VAL A 589 43.39 -20.86 -38.07
N ASN A 590 44.51 -21.22 -38.70
CA ASN A 590 45.60 -20.27 -38.95
C ASN A 590 45.16 -19.22 -39.97
N ARG A 591 44.45 -19.63 -41.03
CA ARG A 591 43.89 -18.71 -42.03
C ARG A 591 42.83 -17.79 -41.43
N VAL A 592 41.98 -18.30 -40.53
CA VAL A 592 40.98 -17.50 -39.82
C VAL A 592 41.64 -16.45 -38.93
N ILE A 593 42.67 -16.84 -38.16
CA ILE A 593 43.44 -15.92 -37.30
C ILE A 593 44.17 -14.87 -38.14
N GLU A 594 44.83 -15.27 -39.23
CA GLU A 594 45.56 -14.36 -40.12
C GLU A 594 44.60 -13.34 -40.75
N TYR A 595 43.44 -13.80 -41.23
CA TYR A 595 42.42 -12.93 -41.78
C TYR A 595 41.89 -11.94 -40.74
N ALA A 596 41.61 -12.41 -39.52
CA ALA A 596 41.13 -11.57 -38.44
C ALA A 596 42.15 -10.48 -38.06
N LYS A 597 43.42 -10.86 -37.88
CA LYS A 597 44.52 -9.91 -37.62
C LYS A 597 44.69 -8.88 -38.73
N LYS A 598 44.69 -9.33 -39.99
CA LYS A 598 44.85 -8.46 -41.17
C LYS A 598 43.77 -7.37 -41.24
N HIS A 599 42.55 -7.66 -40.79
CA HIS A 599 41.42 -6.74 -40.88
C HIS A 599 41.07 -6.05 -39.54
N GLY A 600 41.84 -6.33 -38.48
CA GLY A 600 41.57 -5.78 -37.14
C GLY A 600 40.25 -6.27 -36.55
N ILE A 601 39.92 -7.54 -36.75
CA ILE A 601 38.70 -8.18 -36.24
C ILE A 601 39.04 -8.88 -34.93
N ILE A 602 38.25 -8.62 -33.89
CA ILE A 602 38.38 -9.28 -32.59
C ILE A 602 37.20 -10.22 -32.28
N TYR A 603 36.04 -10.02 -32.91
CA TYR A 603 34.85 -10.83 -32.66
C TYR A 603 34.64 -11.89 -33.75
N ILE A 604 34.33 -13.12 -33.33
CA ILE A 604 33.95 -14.20 -34.24
C ILE A 604 32.61 -14.77 -33.80
N TYR A 605 31.73 -15.06 -34.77
CA TYR A 605 30.41 -15.64 -34.52
C TYR A 605 30.17 -16.90 -35.35
N GLY A 606 29.76 -17.99 -34.70
CA GLY A 606 29.43 -19.26 -35.35
C GLY A 606 27.96 -19.33 -35.77
N GLN A 607 27.61 -18.76 -36.92
CA GLN A 607 26.20 -18.64 -37.35
C GLN A 607 25.59 -19.94 -37.91
N VAL A 608 26.36 -21.01 -38.04
CA VAL A 608 25.92 -22.34 -38.50
C VAL A 608 26.61 -23.44 -37.69
N TYR A 609 26.04 -24.66 -37.71
CA TYR A 609 26.59 -25.80 -36.96
C TYR A 609 28.08 -26.05 -37.25
N ASN A 610 28.50 -26.07 -38.51
CA ASN A 610 29.91 -26.29 -38.86
C ASN A 610 30.82 -25.18 -38.30
N ALA A 611 30.33 -23.95 -38.21
CA ALA A 611 31.07 -22.85 -37.62
C ALA A 611 31.17 -22.99 -36.10
N GLN A 612 30.07 -23.33 -35.41
CA GLN A 612 30.08 -23.66 -33.97
C GLN A 612 31.07 -24.81 -33.67
N LYS A 613 31.04 -25.87 -34.47
CA LYS A 613 31.97 -27.00 -34.39
C LYS A 613 33.41 -26.54 -34.59
N PHE A 614 33.68 -25.69 -35.57
CA PHE A 614 35.00 -25.14 -35.81
C PHE A 614 35.52 -24.32 -34.62
N LEU A 615 34.70 -23.43 -34.06
CA LEU A 615 35.06 -22.62 -32.90
C LEU A 615 35.34 -23.49 -31.68
N PHE A 616 34.52 -24.52 -31.42
CA PHE A 616 34.71 -25.45 -30.31
C PHE A 616 36.07 -26.16 -30.37
N HIS A 617 36.41 -26.76 -31.53
CA HIS A 617 37.63 -27.53 -31.69
C HIS A 617 38.90 -26.67 -31.68
N ASN A 618 38.79 -25.39 -32.06
CA ASN A 618 39.92 -24.46 -32.19
C ASN A 618 39.98 -23.41 -31.08
N LYS A 619 39.18 -23.55 -30.01
CA LYS A 619 38.96 -22.51 -29.01
C LYS A 619 40.24 -21.97 -28.36
N GLU A 620 41.19 -22.85 -28.04
CA GLU A 620 42.46 -22.47 -27.40
C GLU A 620 43.34 -21.63 -28.33
N GLY A 621 43.39 -21.98 -29.62
CA GLY A 621 44.16 -21.23 -30.61
C GLY A 621 43.57 -19.85 -30.89
N LEU A 622 42.24 -19.77 -30.97
CA LEU A 622 41.52 -18.51 -31.18
C LEU A 622 41.66 -17.57 -29.98
N LYS A 623 41.52 -18.09 -28.75
CA LYS A 623 41.74 -17.32 -27.52
C LYS A 623 43.16 -16.77 -27.41
N LYS A 624 44.18 -17.57 -27.73
CA LYS A 624 45.59 -17.12 -27.77
C LYS A 624 45.87 -16.02 -28.80
N ALA A 625 44.98 -15.84 -29.77
CA ALA A 625 45.06 -14.77 -30.77
C ALA A 625 44.18 -13.56 -30.40
N ASP A 626 43.70 -13.47 -29.16
CA ASP A 626 42.82 -12.42 -28.63
C ASP A 626 41.47 -12.30 -29.37
N LEU A 627 40.98 -13.42 -29.91
CA LEU A 627 39.68 -13.49 -30.56
C LEU A 627 38.59 -13.87 -29.56
N LYS A 628 37.51 -13.10 -29.57
CA LYS A 628 36.35 -13.17 -28.68
C LYS A 628 35.17 -13.85 -29.36
N PHE A 629 34.66 -14.91 -28.74
CA PHE A 629 33.54 -15.70 -29.27
C PHE A 629 32.88 -16.53 -28.15
N LEU A 630 31.59 -16.82 -28.29
CA LEU A 630 30.88 -17.81 -27.48
C LEU A 630 30.66 -19.08 -28.31
N VAL A 631 30.62 -20.22 -27.61
CA VAL A 631 30.32 -21.52 -28.21
C VAL A 631 29.36 -22.24 -27.29
N ASN A 632 28.23 -22.69 -27.84
CA ASN A 632 27.28 -23.51 -27.10
C ASN A 632 27.96 -24.80 -26.60
N ASP A 633 27.52 -25.30 -25.44
CA ASP A 633 27.98 -26.60 -24.93
C ASP A 633 27.79 -27.69 -25.99
N PHE A 634 28.87 -28.41 -26.31
CA PHE A 634 28.87 -29.32 -27.45
C PHE A 634 28.06 -30.60 -27.21
N GLU A 635 27.81 -30.99 -25.96
CA GLU A 635 26.88 -32.09 -25.65
C GLU A 635 25.42 -31.66 -25.89
N VAL A 636 25.10 -30.41 -25.55
CA VAL A 636 23.78 -29.81 -25.85
C VAL A 636 23.60 -29.67 -27.37
N VAL A 637 24.66 -29.27 -28.09
CA VAL A 637 24.64 -29.22 -29.56
C VAL A 637 24.34 -30.59 -30.16
N LYS A 638 24.96 -31.67 -29.67
CA LYS A 638 24.69 -33.04 -30.16
C LYS A 638 23.24 -33.46 -29.88
N LEU A 639 22.74 -33.19 -28.68
CA LEU A 639 21.37 -33.50 -28.28
C LEU A 639 20.34 -32.84 -29.21
N LEU A 640 20.53 -31.56 -29.53
CA LEU A 640 19.55 -30.78 -30.31
C LEU A 640 19.70 -30.96 -31.83
N LEU A 641 20.86 -31.40 -32.31
CA LEU A 641 21.10 -31.66 -33.72
C LEU A 641 20.36 -32.91 -34.21
N ASP A 642 20.34 -33.97 -33.39
CA ASP A 642 19.62 -35.21 -33.69
C ASP A 642 18.14 -35.08 -33.28
N LYS A 643 17.25 -34.99 -34.29
CA LYS A 643 15.82 -34.81 -34.04
C LYS A 643 15.18 -35.96 -33.26
N ARG A 644 15.67 -37.20 -33.45
CA ARG A 644 15.17 -38.36 -32.69
C ARG A 644 15.55 -38.23 -31.24
N ARG A 645 16.83 -37.93 -30.97
CA ARG A 645 17.31 -37.77 -29.59
C ARG A 645 16.62 -36.61 -28.89
N PHE A 646 16.36 -35.50 -29.59
CA PHE A 646 15.57 -34.39 -29.06
C PHE A 646 14.16 -34.83 -28.63
N PHE A 647 13.39 -35.51 -29.49
CA PHE A 647 12.04 -35.96 -29.13
C PHE A 647 12.04 -36.99 -27.99
N GLU A 648 12.99 -37.93 -28.00
CA GLU A 648 13.15 -38.90 -26.92
C GLU A 648 13.49 -38.23 -25.60
N PHE A 649 14.40 -37.26 -25.60
CA PHE A 649 14.75 -36.47 -24.42
C PHE A 649 13.55 -35.72 -23.83
N MET A 650 12.74 -35.09 -24.69
CA MET A 650 11.54 -34.38 -24.23
C MET A 650 10.55 -35.34 -23.55
N ILE A 651 10.39 -36.56 -24.07
CA ILE A 651 9.53 -37.58 -23.44
C ILE A 651 10.15 -38.10 -22.13
N GLU A 652 11.46 -38.41 -22.13
CA GLU A 652 12.19 -38.91 -20.95
C GLU A 652 12.11 -37.94 -19.76
N ASN A 653 11.89 -36.64 -20.01
CA ASN A 653 11.84 -35.58 -19.00
C ASN A 653 10.41 -35.05 -18.73
N ASN A 654 9.35 -35.76 -19.13
CA ASN A 654 7.95 -35.35 -18.95
C ASN A 654 7.58 -34.00 -19.64
N LEU A 655 8.23 -33.69 -20.77
CA LEU A 655 8.01 -32.49 -21.59
C LEU A 655 7.30 -32.83 -22.91
N GLU A 656 6.74 -34.03 -23.06
CA GLU A 656 6.08 -34.50 -24.28
C GLU A 656 4.87 -33.65 -24.68
N ILE A 657 4.27 -32.94 -23.72
CA ILE A 657 3.17 -32.00 -23.96
C ILE A 657 3.60 -30.79 -24.81
N TYR A 658 4.90 -30.49 -24.88
CA TYR A 658 5.47 -29.35 -25.61
C TYR A 658 6.05 -29.71 -26.98
N ILE A 659 5.87 -30.94 -27.44
CA ILE A 659 6.27 -31.38 -28.79
C ILE A 659 5.05 -31.89 -29.56
N PRO A 660 5.06 -31.88 -30.91
CA PRO A 660 4.12 -32.66 -31.70
C PRO A 660 4.24 -34.14 -31.32
N LYS A 661 3.13 -34.90 -31.37
CA LYS A 661 3.16 -36.33 -31.04
C LYS A 661 4.24 -37.04 -31.88
N TYR A 662 5.19 -37.68 -31.21
CA TYR A 662 6.29 -38.44 -31.84
C TYR A 662 5.89 -39.91 -31.92
N TYR A 663 5.88 -40.46 -33.15
CA TYR A 663 5.45 -41.84 -33.39
C TYR A 663 6.66 -42.76 -33.47
N LYS A 664 6.80 -43.66 -32.49
CA LYS A 664 7.81 -44.73 -32.51
C LYS A 664 7.36 -45.96 -33.30
N ASN A 665 6.04 -46.15 -33.44
CA ASN A 665 5.44 -47.30 -34.12
C ASN A 665 4.56 -46.82 -35.29
N SER A 666 4.72 -47.43 -36.46
CA SER A 666 3.96 -47.08 -37.65
C SER A 666 2.45 -47.34 -37.53
N ASN A 667 2.04 -48.25 -36.64
CA ASN A 667 0.62 -48.56 -36.41
C ASN A 667 -0.11 -47.49 -35.56
N GLU A 668 0.61 -46.57 -34.93
CA GLU A 668 0.06 -45.54 -34.05
C GLU A 668 -0.05 -44.16 -34.71
N ILE A 669 0.39 -44.06 -35.97
CA ILE A 669 0.44 -42.80 -36.72
C ILE A 669 -0.96 -42.30 -37.03
N SER A 670 -1.24 -41.06 -36.62
CA SER A 670 -2.38 -40.29 -37.10
C SER A 670 -1.98 -39.41 -38.28
N TYR A 671 -2.84 -39.33 -39.29
CA TYR A 671 -2.63 -38.50 -40.47
C TYR A 671 -3.44 -37.20 -40.41
N PRO A 672 -2.93 -36.09 -40.95
CA PRO A 672 -1.63 -35.97 -41.61
C PRO A 672 -0.45 -35.98 -40.62
N CYS A 673 0.66 -36.58 -41.03
CA CYS A 673 1.91 -36.63 -40.28
C CYS A 673 3.05 -35.95 -41.06
N VAL A 674 4.14 -35.65 -40.36
CA VAL A 674 5.37 -35.08 -40.93
C VAL A 674 6.50 -36.07 -40.78
N ILE A 675 7.23 -36.30 -41.86
CA ILE A 675 8.45 -37.09 -41.86
C ILE A 675 9.63 -36.13 -42.04
N LYS A 676 10.67 -36.33 -41.23
CA LYS A 676 11.89 -35.52 -41.25
C LYS A 676 13.10 -36.44 -41.17
N HIS A 677 14.15 -36.13 -41.92
CA HIS A 677 15.45 -36.77 -41.68
C HIS A 677 16.03 -36.32 -40.33
N ILE A 678 16.69 -37.24 -39.59
CA ILE A 678 17.23 -37.00 -38.24
C ILE A 678 18.18 -35.79 -38.18
N ASN A 679 18.95 -35.57 -39.24
CA ASN A 679 19.90 -34.46 -39.39
C ASN A 679 19.48 -33.43 -40.47
N GLY A 680 18.20 -33.43 -40.85
CA GLY A 680 17.68 -32.55 -41.89
C GLY A 680 17.76 -31.07 -41.52
N ALA A 681 18.06 -30.22 -42.50
CA ALA A 681 18.11 -28.76 -42.35
C ALA A 681 17.28 -28.04 -43.43
N ASN A 682 16.90 -26.79 -43.17
CA ASN A 682 16.19 -25.89 -44.09
C ASN A 682 14.82 -26.38 -44.61
N GLY A 683 14.24 -27.42 -44.01
CA GLY A 683 12.97 -28.00 -44.48
C GLY A 683 13.08 -28.81 -45.79
N ASP A 684 14.28 -28.96 -46.37
CA ASP A 684 14.48 -29.61 -47.67
C ASP A 684 14.22 -31.13 -47.64
N THR A 685 14.19 -31.71 -46.44
CA THR A 685 13.98 -33.16 -46.18
C THR A 685 12.69 -33.43 -45.42
N VAL A 686 11.78 -32.46 -45.38
CA VAL A 686 10.53 -32.52 -44.62
C VAL A 686 9.37 -32.75 -45.59
N ARG A 687 8.58 -33.80 -45.35
CA ARG A 687 7.39 -34.14 -46.15
C ARG A 687 6.16 -34.31 -45.27
N ILE A 688 5.02 -33.79 -45.72
CA ILE A 688 3.71 -34.04 -45.13
C ILE A 688 3.14 -35.27 -45.81
N VAL A 689 2.59 -36.20 -45.02
CA VAL A 689 1.97 -37.44 -45.49
C VAL A 689 0.54 -37.49 -44.98
N TYR A 690 -0.41 -37.71 -45.89
CA TYR A 690 -1.86 -37.63 -45.61
C TYR A 690 -2.52 -38.99 -45.42
N SER A 691 -1.84 -40.10 -45.74
CA SER A 691 -2.41 -41.45 -45.65
C SER A 691 -1.35 -42.52 -45.38
N LYS A 692 -1.80 -43.72 -45.00
CA LYS A 692 -0.93 -44.87 -44.77
C LYS A 692 -0.26 -45.37 -46.05
N GLU A 693 -0.97 -45.28 -47.16
CA GLU A 693 -0.49 -45.66 -48.49
C GLU A 693 0.65 -44.74 -48.95
N GLU A 694 0.57 -43.45 -48.63
CA GLU A 694 1.60 -42.45 -48.97
C GLU A 694 2.86 -42.54 -48.07
N LEU A 695 2.71 -43.02 -46.83
CA LEU A 695 3.81 -43.13 -45.87
C LEU A 695 4.94 -44.05 -46.39
N GLY A 696 4.57 -45.22 -46.93
CA GLY A 696 5.53 -46.25 -47.33
C GLY A 696 6.39 -46.77 -46.17
N VAL A 697 7.63 -47.15 -46.47
CA VAL A 697 8.62 -47.57 -45.46
C VAL A 697 9.32 -46.34 -44.90
N VAL A 698 9.30 -46.17 -43.58
CA VAL A 698 10.04 -45.12 -42.87
C VAL A 698 11.50 -45.55 -42.75
N ASP A 699 12.43 -44.69 -43.18
CA ASP A 699 13.87 -44.97 -43.09
C ASP A 699 14.35 -44.96 -41.63
N LYS A 700 15.40 -45.72 -41.32
CA LYS A 700 16.07 -45.70 -40.00
C LYS A 700 16.62 -44.31 -39.64
N ASP A 701 16.82 -43.44 -40.62
CA ASP A 701 17.30 -42.07 -40.45
C ASP A 701 16.17 -41.03 -40.55
N GLU A 702 14.90 -41.47 -40.47
CA GLU A 702 13.72 -40.61 -40.41
C GLU A 702 13.04 -40.63 -39.03
N VAL A 703 12.35 -39.52 -38.72
CA VAL A 703 11.42 -39.40 -37.59
C VAL A 703 10.04 -39.02 -38.11
N VAL A 704 9.00 -39.57 -37.48
CA VAL A 704 7.60 -39.30 -37.83
C VAL A 704 6.92 -38.60 -36.67
N ASN A 705 6.34 -37.44 -36.95
CA ASN A 705 5.61 -36.63 -35.98
C ASN A 705 4.21 -36.31 -36.49
N GLU A 706 3.30 -35.95 -35.58
CA GLU A 706 2.04 -35.31 -35.93
C GLU A 706 2.28 -34.01 -36.73
N TYR A 707 1.48 -33.76 -37.76
CA TYR A 707 1.41 -32.44 -38.36
C TYR A 707 0.55 -31.54 -37.47
N VAL A 708 1.16 -30.57 -36.80
CA VAL A 708 0.42 -29.56 -36.05
C VAL A 708 -0.29 -28.62 -37.03
N LEU A 709 -1.62 -28.73 -37.08
CA LEU A 709 -2.45 -27.97 -38.01
C LEU A 709 -2.44 -26.48 -37.68
N GLY A 710 -2.18 -25.65 -38.69
CA GLY A 710 -2.19 -24.20 -38.55
C GLY A 710 -1.42 -23.54 -39.69
N ASP A 711 -1.82 -22.31 -39.99
CA ASP A 711 -1.20 -21.43 -40.99
C ASP A 711 -0.02 -20.61 -40.43
N THR A 712 0.31 -20.83 -39.15
CA THR A 712 1.27 -20.03 -38.40
C THR A 712 2.37 -20.89 -37.79
N GLU A 713 3.62 -20.45 -37.94
CA GLU A 713 4.81 -20.93 -37.23
C GLU A 713 5.49 -19.79 -36.48
N TYR A 714 6.23 -20.11 -35.44
CA TYR A 714 6.96 -19.14 -34.63
C TYR A 714 8.43 -19.52 -34.58
N ALA A 715 9.30 -18.50 -34.66
CA ALA A 715 10.74 -18.64 -34.49
C ALA A 715 11.20 -17.70 -33.38
N MET A 716 11.50 -18.26 -32.20
CA MET A 716 12.01 -17.51 -31.05
C MET A 716 13.53 -17.61 -31.01
N ASN A 717 14.20 -16.48 -31.22
CA ASN A 717 15.64 -16.35 -31.06
C ASN A 717 15.95 -15.99 -29.62
N LEU A 718 16.84 -16.73 -28.99
CA LEU A 718 17.05 -16.69 -27.55
C LEU A 718 18.54 -16.66 -27.21
N PHE A 719 18.91 -15.79 -26.28
CA PHE A 719 20.14 -15.91 -25.51
C PHE A 719 19.82 -16.22 -24.05
N TYR A 720 20.09 -17.44 -23.62
CA TYR A 720 19.92 -17.92 -22.26
C TYR A 720 21.27 -17.94 -21.53
N LYS A 721 21.30 -17.49 -20.28
CA LYS A 721 22.49 -17.53 -19.42
C LYS A 721 22.10 -17.64 -17.94
N ASP A 722 22.83 -18.46 -17.19
CA ASP A 722 22.74 -18.57 -15.72
C ASP A 722 21.29 -18.70 -15.20
N GLY A 723 20.52 -19.61 -15.80
CA GLY A 723 19.15 -19.87 -15.39
C GLY A 723 18.10 -18.92 -15.98
N ASN A 724 18.49 -17.91 -16.75
CA ASN A 724 17.63 -16.82 -17.21
C ASN A 724 17.70 -16.56 -18.72
N ILE A 725 16.59 -16.06 -19.27
CA ILE A 725 16.54 -15.50 -20.63
C ILE A 725 17.11 -14.08 -20.55
N ILE A 726 18.27 -13.84 -21.18
CA ILE A 726 18.95 -12.53 -21.18
C ILE A 726 18.39 -11.62 -22.27
N GLU A 727 18.04 -12.19 -23.42
CA GLU A 727 17.44 -11.47 -24.54
C GLU A 727 16.65 -12.44 -25.43
N GLU A 728 15.51 -11.99 -25.96
CA GLU A 728 14.69 -12.77 -26.90
C GLU A 728 14.11 -11.93 -28.03
N VAL A 729 14.00 -12.53 -29.21
CA VAL A 729 13.25 -11.96 -30.33
C VAL A 729 12.45 -13.05 -31.02
N THR A 730 11.13 -12.94 -30.94
CA THR A 730 10.18 -13.88 -31.55
C THR A 730 9.53 -13.31 -32.82
N TYR A 731 9.55 -14.09 -33.90
CA TYR A 731 8.81 -13.81 -35.13
C TYR A 731 7.68 -14.82 -35.34
N LYS A 732 6.47 -14.31 -35.58
CA LYS A 732 5.34 -15.06 -36.11
C LYS A 732 5.42 -15.09 -37.64
N LYS A 733 5.38 -16.27 -38.23
CA LYS A 733 5.43 -16.54 -39.67
C LYS A 733 4.06 -17.07 -40.12
N THR A 734 3.36 -16.33 -40.97
CA THR A 734 1.99 -16.68 -41.42
C THR A 734 1.97 -17.03 -42.91
N TYR A 735 1.16 -18.03 -43.26
CA TYR A 735 1.00 -18.56 -44.62
C TYR A 735 -0.45 -18.49 -45.08
N SER A 736 -0.67 -18.53 -46.40
CA SER A 736 -2.01 -18.59 -46.99
C SER A 736 -2.67 -19.97 -46.89
N GLU A 737 -1.87 -21.03 -46.68
CA GLU A 737 -2.32 -22.42 -46.66
C GLU A 737 -2.11 -23.02 -45.26
N LYS A 738 -2.99 -23.94 -44.83
CA LYS A 738 -2.88 -24.61 -43.52
C LYS A 738 -1.94 -25.81 -43.53
N PHE A 739 -1.63 -26.34 -44.71
CA PHE A 739 -0.68 -27.41 -44.95
C PHE A 739 0.51 -26.88 -45.74
N TYR A 740 1.66 -26.78 -45.08
CA TYR A 740 2.88 -26.29 -45.73
C TYR A 740 4.13 -26.82 -45.00
N VAL A 741 5.24 -26.81 -45.72
CA VAL A 741 6.58 -27.01 -45.17
C VAL A 741 7.38 -25.75 -45.46
N LEU A 742 7.96 -25.12 -44.44
CA LEU A 742 8.87 -23.98 -44.65
C LEU A 742 10.20 -24.47 -45.22
N ASN A 743 10.43 -24.22 -46.51
CA ASN A 743 11.68 -24.54 -47.20
C ASN A 743 12.06 -23.43 -48.20
N ARG A 744 13.11 -23.65 -49.00
CA ARG A 744 13.59 -22.64 -49.96
C ARG A 744 12.57 -22.25 -51.02
N GLU A 745 11.66 -23.14 -51.38
CA GLU A 745 10.63 -22.96 -52.40
C GLU A 745 9.34 -22.35 -51.84
N THR A 746 9.02 -22.53 -50.57
CA THR A 746 7.78 -22.00 -49.99
C THR A 746 7.98 -20.71 -49.21
N LYS A 747 9.22 -20.38 -48.81
CA LYS A 747 9.54 -19.22 -47.96
C LYS A 747 9.06 -17.87 -48.50
N TYR A 748 8.88 -17.70 -49.81
CA TYR A 748 8.43 -16.43 -50.40
C TYR A 748 6.92 -16.19 -50.23
N LYS A 749 6.15 -17.22 -49.88
CA LYS A 749 4.72 -17.14 -49.59
C LYS A 749 4.43 -16.73 -48.13
N MET A 750 5.48 -16.53 -47.33
CA MET A 750 5.40 -16.32 -45.89
C MET A 750 5.54 -14.84 -45.54
N MET A 751 4.69 -14.38 -44.62
CA MET A 751 4.84 -13.07 -43.98
C MET A 751 5.35 -13.25 -42.55
N ASP A 752 6.47 -12.62 -42.19
CA ASP A 752 6.99 -12.58 -40.83
C ASP A 752 6.66 -11.27 -40.12
N THR A 753 6.26 -11.36 -38.86
CA THR A 753 5.97 -10.21 -38.01
C THR A 753 6.54 -10.46 -36.62
N LYS A 754 7.25 -9.47 -36.07
CA LYS A 754 7.76 -9.54 -34.71
C LYS A 754 6.60 -9.51 -33.71
N ILE A 755 6.65 -10.34 -32.69
CA ILE A 755 5.62 -10.40 -31.63
C ILE A 755 6.26 -10.44 -30.24
N ILE A 756 5.45 -10.16 -29.21
CA ILE A 756 5.77 -10.50 -27.82
C ILE A 756 5.39 -11.96 -27.62
N ASN A 757 6.32 -12.77 -27.12
CA ASN A 757 6.09 -14.20 -26.90
C ASN A 757 5.36 -14.43 -25.57
N PRO A 758 4.17 -15.05 -25.56
CA PRO A 758 3.43 -15.29 -24.32
C PRO A 758 3.90 -16.53 -23.54
N TYR A 759 4.85 -17.31 -24.06
CA TYR A 759 5.26 -18.61 -23.50
C TYR A 759 6.69 -18.63 -22.93
N LEU A 760 7.21 -17.46 -22.50
CA LEU A 760 8.60 -17.33 -22.07
C LEU A 760 8.93 -18.15 -20.82
N ASP A 761 8.00 -18.27 -19.87
CA ASP A 761 8.19 -19.04 -18.65
C ASP A 761 8.28 -20.54 -18.95
N GLU A 762 7.42 -21.05 -19.84
CA GLU A 762 7.47 -22.44 -20.31
C GLU A 762 8.79 -22.73 -21.03
N PHE A 763 9.22 -21.83 -21.92
CA PHE A 763 10.51 -22.00 -22.61
C PHE A 763 11.69 -21.93 -21.65
N LYS A 764 11.65 -21.06 -20.63
CA LYS A 764 12.70 -20.95 -19.62
C LYS A 764 12.89 -22.28 -18.88
N GLU A 765 11.80 -22.92 -18.48
CA GLU A 765 11.86 -24.22 -17.80
C GLU A 765 12.29 -25.35 -18.73
N ILE A 766 11.79 -25.39 -19.98
CA ILE A 766 12.22 -26.38 -20.99
C ILE A 766 13.73 -26.26 -21.26
N ILE A 767 14.23 -25.05 -21.47
CA ILE A 767 15.65 -24.82 -21.70
C ILE A 767 16.46 -25.20 -20.46
N ARG A 768 16.01 -24.85 -19.25
CA ARG A 768 16.67 -25.26 -18.01
C ARG A 768 16.84 -26.78 -17.89
N CYS A 769 15.85 -27.56 -18.34
CA CYS A 769 15.95 -29.01 -18.42
C CYS A 769 16.97 -29.49 -19.46
N ILE A 770 17.03 -28.84 -20.63
CA ILE A 770 17.96 -29.18 -21.73
C ILE A 770 19.42 -28.83 -21.37
N VAL A 771 19.63 -27.75 -20.63
CA VAL A 771 20.95 -27.24 -20.23
C VAL A 771 21.12 -27.19 -18.71
N PRO A 772 21.07 -28.32 -17.99
CA PRO A 772 21.14 -28.32 -16.52
C PRO A 772 22.49 -27.85 -15.97
N HIS A 773 23.55 -27.93 -16.78
CA HIS A 773 24.92 -27.60 -16.42
C HIS A 773 25.56 -26.52 -17.31
N ALA A 774 24.96 -26.17 -18.44
CA ALA A 774 25.53 -25.17 -19.33
C ALA A 774 25.20 -23.78 -18.80
N THR A 775 26.22 -22.94 -18.67
CA THR A 775 26.05 -21.55 -18.24
C THR A 775 25.34 -20.71 -19.28
N GLU A 776 25.34 -21.10 -20.56
CA GLU A 776 24.76 -20.33 -21.66
C GLU A 776 24.24 -21.19 -22.83
N LEU A 777 23.20 -20.70 -23.51
CA LEU A 777 22.67 -21.26 -24.75
C LEU A 777 22.17 -20.15 -25.69
N LEU A 778 22.73 -20.12 -26.90
CA LEU A 778 22.25 -19.28 -27.99
C LEU A 778 21.51 -20.14 -29.02
N CYS A 779 20.21 -19.93 -29.18
CA CYS A 779 19.38 -20.80 -30.03
C CYS A 779 18.21 -20.10 -30.73
N CYS A 780 17.59 -20.81 -31.66
CA CYS A 780 16.33 -20.45 -32.31
C CYS A 780 15.35 -21.63 -32.17
N ILE A 781 14.27 -21.42 -31.43
CA ILE A 781 13.23 -22.41 -31.18
C ILE A 781 12.12 -22.22 -32.21
N ASP A 782 11.88 -23.26 -33.02
CA ASP A 782 10.81 -23.28 -34.01
C ASP A 782 9.63 -24.11 -33.48
N TYR A 783 8.46 -23.48 -33.40
CA TYR A 783 7.26 -24.07 -32.82
C TYR A 783 5.96 -23.64 -33.50
N LYS A 784 4.90 -24.44 -33.32
CA LYS A 784 3.51 -24.05 -33.60
C LYS A 784 2.73 -23.97 -32.29
N VAL A 785 1.53 -23.40 -32.30
CA VAL A 785 0.65 -23.36 -31.13
C VAL A 785 -0.55 -24.26 -31.37
N GLN A 786 -0.83 -25.16 -30.43
CA GLN A 786 -1.99 -26.06 -30.43
C GLN A 786 -2.53 -26.10 -29.00
N ASP A 787 -3.84 -25.95 -28.83
CA ASP A 787 -4.50 -25.94 -27.51
C ASP A 787 -3.86 -24.96 -26.51
N ASN A 788 -3.51 -23.76 -27.00
CA ASN A 788 -2.83 -22.70 -26.26
C ASN A 788 -1.48 -23.12 -25.64
N ARG A 789 -0.76 -24.06 -26.27
CA ARG A 789 0.57 -24.50 -25.86
C ARG A 789 1.55 -24.51 -27.02
N PRO A 790 2.83 -24.17 -26.79
CA PRO A 790 3.86 -24.28 -27.81
C PRO A 790 4.19 -25.76 -28.08
N LYS A 791 4.23 -26.11 -29.35
CA LYS A 791 4.61 -27.41 -29.91
C LYS A 791 5.93 -27.25 -30.65
N ILE A 792 7.03 -27.45 -29.94
CA ILE A 792 8.41 -27.34 -30.41
C ILE A 792 8.70 -28.52 -31.32
N PHE A 793 9.10 -28.23 -32.55
CA PHE A 793 9.46 -29.26 -33.51
C PHE A 793 10.92 -29.20 -33.94
N GLU A 794 11.65 -28.15 -33.53
CA GLU A 794 13.10 -27.99 -33.70
C GLU A 794 13.67 -26.91 -32.77
N ILE A 795 14.87 -27.15 -32.21
CA ILE A 795 15.68 -26.12 -31.57
C ILE A 795 17.02 -26.06 -32.30
N ASN A 796 17.27 -24.96 -32.99
CA ASN A 796 18.53 -24.72 -33.68
C ASN A 796 19.52 -24.08 -32.69
N VAL A 797 20.70 -24.66 -32.50
CA VAL A 797 21.79 -24.13 -31.63
C VAL A 797 22.55 -22.94 -32.24
N ARG A 798 21.79 -21.99 -32.77
CA ARG A 798 22.22 -20.73 -33.38
C ARG A 798 21.03 -19.80 -33.47
N LEU A 799 21.29 -18.51 -33.68
CA LEU A 799 20.23 -17.58 -34.10
C LEU A 799 19.63 -17.99 -35.46
N GLY A 800 18.39 -17.59 -35.69
CA GLY A 800 17.63 -17.85 -36.89
C GLY A 800 17.98 -16.89 -38.02
N TYR A 801 17.90 -17.35 -39.27
CA TYR A 801 18.16 -16.50 -40.44
C TYR A 801 17.17 -15.32 -40.53
N THR A 802 15.92 -15.51 -40.09
CA THR A 802 14.92 -14.44 -40.04
C THR A 802 15.39 -13.24 -39.20
N LEU A 803 16.02 -13.49 -38.06
CA LEU A 803 16.59 -12.44 -37.22
C LEU A 803 17.71 -11.70 -37.94
N ALA A 804 18.62 -12.43 -38.60
CA ALA A 804 19.76 -11.84 -39.31
C ALA A 804 19.38 -10.92 -40.49
N ARG A 805 18.15 -11.00 -41.01
CA ARG A 805 17.63 -10.06 -42.02
C ARG A 805 17.15 -8.74 -41.43
N ASN A 806 16.94 -8.68 -40.11
CA ASN A 806 16.46 -7.52 -39.38
C ASN A 806 17.61 -6.95 -38.54
N GLY A 807 18.35 -5.99 -39.10
CA GLY A 807 19.60 -5.49 -38.52
C GLY A 807 19.49 -5.01 -37.07
N ASP A 808 18.42 -4.28 -36.74
CA ASP A 808 18.21 -3.74 -35.38
C ASP A 808 17.87 -4.83 -34.36
N ASP A 809 17.05 -5.81 -34.74
CA ASP A 809 16.69 -6.93 -33.87
C ASP A 809 17.89 -7.88 -33.69
N PHE A 810 18.66 -8.10 -34.76
CA PHE A 810 19.92 -8.84 -34.68
C PHE A 810 20.92 -8.15 -33.75
N LYS A 811 20.98 -6.80 -33.78
CA LYS A 811 21.83 -6.02 -32.88
C LYS A 811 21.55 -6.29 -31.41
N LYS A 812 20.28 -6.37 -31.01
CA LYS A 812 19.88 -6.56 -29.60
C LYS A 812 20.53 -7.80 -28.98
N ILE A 813 20.42 -8.93 -29.67
CA ILE A 813 21.02 -10.18 -29.19
C ILE A 813 22.56 -10.13 -29.33
N MET A 814 23.08 -9.56 -30.42
CA MET A 814 24.53 -9.47 -30.64
C MET A 814 25.24 -8.54 -29.65
N ASP A 815 24.60 -7.47 -29.17
CA ASP A 815 25.16 -6.59 -28.14
C ASP A 815 25.34 -7.34 -26.82
N LYS A 816 24.38 -8.18 -26.45
CA LYS A 816 24.50 -9.07 -25.28
C LYS A 816 25.58 -10.12 -25.51
N TYR A 817 25.63 -10.74 -26.69
CA TYR A 817 26.69 -11.68 -27.06
C TYR A 817 28.07 -11.04 -26.90
N ILE A 818 28.28 -9.85 -27.48
CA ILE A 818 29.56 -9.13 -27.41
C ILE A 818 29.90 -8.86 -25.95
N LEU A 819 28.98 -8.27 -25.17
CA LEU A 819 29.19 -7.96 -23.76
C LEU A 819 29.65 -9.19 -22.97
N GLU A 820 29.03 -10.34 -23.21
CA GLU A 820 29.41 -11.58 -22.53
C GLU A 820 30.78 -12.12 -22.98
N THR A 821 31.21 -11.86 -24.22
CA THR A 821 32.58 -12.20 -24.65
C THR A 821 33.66 -11.26 -24.09
N GLU A 822 33.29 -10.12 -23.52
CA GLU A 822 34.23 -9.18 -22.90
C GLU A 822 34.47 -9.43 -21.41
N LYS A 823 33.58 -10.19 -20.76
CA LYS A 823 33.74 -10.67 -19.39
C LYS A 823 34.67 -11.88 -19.36
#